data_AF-A0A914XZC9-F1
#
_entry.id   AF-A0A914XZC9-F1
#
_cell.length_a   1.000
_cell.length_b   1.000
_cell.length_c   1.000
_cell.angle_alpha   90.00
_cell.angle_beta   90.00
_cell.angle_gamma   90.00
#
_symmetry.space_group_name_H-M   'P 1'
#
loop_
_entity.id
_entity.type
_entity.pdbx_description
1 polymer ?
#
loop_
_entity_poly.entity_id
_entity_poly.type
_entity_poly.pdbx_seq_one_letter_code
_entity_poly.pdbx_strand_id
1 'polypeptide(L)'
;MQNFSKGSLEDQVVQANPAIEAFGNGATNRNYNSSRYGKFIRIHFSEKGKLVGGDIEHYLLEKSRVIKQGAGERSFHIFYQITTNKKLKKEFLLDDDIRKYHFVSQAEITVPGMDDVEEMKVTDNAFDIMGFEPNEKNDLYKICAAIMHMGEMKFKQKPREEQAEVDDMIAATNAAKLFEVDVEQFVGALLKPRIKVGTEWVSRGQNVQQVDWAVGALAKAIYARMFAWLISRCNKTLASNPEDSSHWIGVLDIAGFEIFDSNSFEQLWINFVNEKLQQFFNHHMFILEQEEYQREGIQWDFIDFGLDLQACIDLIEKPLGIVSMLDEECIVPKATDSTYVDKLNNQHLGKHTNFQKPKPPKGKQGQAHFAIVHYAGTVRYNADSWLDKNKDPLNDSCVAVLKTSSKTNLIYLIWESYKTEVDREEEAARGKASEKKKGKSGSFMTVSMMYRESLNSLMNMLHQTHPHFIRCIIPNEQKKSGVIEAPLVLNQLTCNGVLEGIRICRKGYPNRMTFAEFRYRYAILAADEAATPDAGEASKKMLDKLTKSNKLQLENFKIGKTKVFFKAGILAKMEDFRDAALTIVITKLQSTCRGYLAKCEYQRRQRQTYAILQVQKNIRSWITLRTWAWYKLYQRVKPLLVGLRSNAEVEALEKKIKEMEENQKTENDSREKLKEELRKKDQEFEDLKNNFAKEQREKEKKQKDIEALNEKLRDEERRFEELQRRSGDKNKEMEKELKSLQEKHMTEKHELETSINRKIAEADEYKRQLATQKEQFSELQQQKKAQEIANEDMKGQVEMLNTKMERLDEQRKNALEELASTEERLNAEKKLKEEAMKAKRKQEAEYKQLLDQFELLQNTHKDSENDNKRREAEIAEWRNKAHEDANLITKLQINIRQLIARIEDLEEELENEQRSKNRAERQRSEAQNELDSLHEQITEANGQLNAQIHLNKARQQEVTDLHRELEKRNIKSCS
;
A
#
# COMPACT_ATOMS: atom_id res chain seq x y z
N MET A 1 -14.48 33.80 -13.78
CA MET A 1 -14.07 32.45 -13.35
C MET A 1 -12.61 32.29 -13.74
N GLN A 2 -11.69 32.48 -12.81
CA GLN A 2 -10.27 32.19 -13.05
C GLN A 2 -10.13 30.67 -13.14
N ASN A 3 -9.69 30.17 -14.29
CA ASN A 3 -9.26 28.78 -14.43
C ASN A 3 -8.02 28.61 -13.55
N PHE A 4 -8.20 28.09 -12.33
CA PHE A 4 -7.10 27.50 -11.60
C PHE A 4 -6.54 26.38 -12.48
N SER A 5 -5.30 26.56 -12.94
CA SER A 5 -4.59 25.58 -13.75
C SER A 5 -4.52 24.28 -12.95
N LYS A 6 -5.32 23.27 -13.30
CA LYS A 6 -5.11 21.90 -12.79
C LYS A 6 -3.63 21.56 -13.02
N GLY A 7 -2.92 21.21 -11.95
CA GLY A 7 -1.53 20.75 -12.06
C GLY A 7 -1.43 19.52 -12.96
N SER A 8 -0.24 19.24 -13.48
CA SER A 8 -0.05 17.98 -14.20
C SER A 8 -0.31 16.79 -13.27
N LEU A 9 -0.53 15.60 -13.82
CA LEU A 9 -0.72 14.40 -12.99
C LEU A 9 0.51 14.14 -12.10
N GLU A 10 1.71 14.44 -12.60
CA GLU A 10 2.95 14.39 -11.83
C GLU A 10 2.91 15.35 -10.64
N ASP A 11 2.48 16.60 -10.86
CA ASP A 11 2.34 17.58 -9.79
C ASP A 11 1.30 17.12 -8.75
N GLN A 12 0.18 16.56 -9.18
CA GLN A 12 -0.86 16.05 -8.29
C GLN A 12 -0.35 14.90 -7.41
N VAL A 13 0.41 13.95 -7.96
CA VAL A 13 1.02 12.87 -7.16
C VAL A 13 1.95 13.43 -6.09
N VAL A 14 2.73 14.47 -6.41
CA VAL A 14 3.62 15.12 -5.43
C VAL A 14 2.81 15.87 -4.36
N GLN A 15 1.81 16.65 -4.77
CA GLN A 15 1.01 17.49 -3.87
C GLN A 15 0.01 16.71 -3.02
N ALA A 16 -0.30 15.45 -3.37
CA ALA A 16 -1.09 14.57 -2.52
C ALA A 16 -0.42 14.34 -1.15
N ASN A 17 0.93 14.36 -1.07
CA ASN A 17 1.64 14.14 0.19
C ASN A 17 1.40 15.28 1.20
N PRO A 18 1.70 16.58 0.91
CA PRO A 18 1.43 17.66 1.85
C PRO A 18 -0.02 17.73 2.34
N ALA A 19 -0.99 17.42 1.47
CA ALA A 19 -2.41 17.40 1.84
C ALA A 19 -2.74 16.31 2.86
N ILE A 20 -2.12 15.13 2.75
CA ILE A 20 -2.35 14.01 3.67
C ILE A 20 -1.47 14.14 4.93
N GLU A 21 -0.21 14.57 4.78
CA GLU A 21 0.76 14.71 5.87
C GLU A 21 0.29 15.71 6.93
N ALA A 22 -0.37 16.82 6.54
CA ALA A 22 -0.96 17.74 7.51
C ALA A 22 -1.93 17.04 8.48
N PHE A 23 -2.69 16.05 8.01
CA PHE A 23 -3.69 15.30 8.78
C PHE A 23 -3.17 13.98 9.34
N GLY A 24 -2.11 13.41 8.78
CA GLY A 24 -1.56 12.11 9.16
C GLY A 24 -0.27 12.17 9.99
N ASN A 25 0.43 13.30 9.97
CA ASN A 25 1.72 13.46 10.65
C ASN A 25 1.57 14.29 11.93
N GLY A 26 2.40 13.98 12.91
CA GLY A 26 2.58 14.75 14.14
C GLY A 26 4.04 14.73 14.59
N ALA A 27 4.38 15.50 15.63
CA ALA A 27 5.74 15.53 16.15
C ALA A 27 5.93 14.53 17.30
N THR A 28 7.08 13.87 17.31
CA THR A 28 7.55 12.99 18.38
C THR A 28 8.93 13.42 18.89
N ASN A 29 9.33 12.84 20.02
CA ASN A 29 10.66 13.03 20.58
C ASN A 29 11.80 12.67 19.59
N ARG A 30 11.55 11.78 18.63
CA ARG A 30 12.57 11.32 17.64
C ARG A 30 12.42 11.92 16.25
N ASN A 31 11.21 12.29 15.82
CA ASN A 31 10.96 12.86 14.50
C ASN A 31 9.93 13.99 14.59
N TYR A 32 10.26 15.17 14.06
CA TYR A 32 9.39 16.35 14.10
C TYR A 32 8.24 16.32 13.09
N ASN A 33 8.37 15.57 11.99
CA ASN A 33 7.31 15.32 11.01
C ASN A 33 7.15 13.81 10.86
N SER A 34 6.57 13.18 11.88
CA SER A 34 6.42 11.72 11.97
C SER A 34 5.08 11.30 11.42
N SER A 35 5.10 10.47 10.36
CA SER A 35 3.90 9.75 9.90
C SER A 35 3.34 8.89 11.03
N ARG A 36 2.09 9.14 11.44
CA ARG A 36 1.38 8.34 12.46
C ARG A 36 0.29 7.46 11.84
N TYR A 37 0.53 7.07 10.61
CA TYR A 37 -0.23 6.13 9.80
C TYR A 37 0.76 5.46 8.83
N GLY A 38 0.44 4.26 8.36
CA GLY A 38 1.10 3.64 7.21
C GLY A 38 0.44 4.13 5.93
N LYS A 39 1.24 4.46 4.91
CA LYS A 39 0.78 4.80 3.56
C LYS A 39 1.36 3.82 2.55
N PHE A 40 0.50 3.29 1.68
CA PHE A 40 0.90 2.51 0.53
C PHE A 40 0.47 3.25 -0.72
N ILE A 41 1.44 3.77 -1.47
CA ILE A 41 1.19 4.55 -2.68
C ILE A 41 1.41 3.64 -3.88
N ARG A 42 0.36 3.37 -4.65
CA ARG A 42 0.46 2.72 -5.95
C ARG A 42 0.59 3.78 -7.03
N ILE A 43 1.67 3.70 -7.79
CA ILE A 43 1.96 4.58 -8.92
C ILE A 43 1.73 3.78 -10.20
N HIS A 44 0.79 4.22 -11.04
CA HIS A 44 0.36 3.50 -12.23
C HIS A 44 1.10 4.00 -13.47
N PHE A 45 1.56 3.06 -14.28
CA PHE A 45 2.31 3.31 -15.50
C PHE A 45 1.61 2.71 -16.71
N SER A 46 1.62 3.47 -17.80
CA SER A 46 1.24 2.99 -19.13
C SER A 46 2.19 1.91 -19.63
N GLU A 47 1.79 1.22 -20.70
CA GLU A 47 2.65 0.31 -21.45
C GLU A 47 3.97 0.97 -21.90
N LYS A 48 3.98 2.30 -22.10
CA LYS A 48 5.17 3.08 -22.48
C LYS A 48 6.02 3.54 -21.29
N GLY A 49 5.65 3.17 -20.06
CA GLY A 49 6.35 3.56 -18.82
C GLY A 49 6.08 5.01 -18.37
N LYS A 50 5.10 5.70 -18.96
CA LYS A 50 4.67 7.02 -18.48
C LYS A 50 3.68 6.89 -17.33
N LEU A 51 3.74 7.83 -16.38
CA LEU A 51 2.76 7.97 -15.30
C LEU A 51 1.36 8.22 -15.88
N VAL A 52 0.38 7.42 -15.47
CA VAL A 52 -1.04 7.55 -15.90
C VAL A 52 -2.02 7.71 -14.75
N GLY A 53 -1.60 7.36 -13.54
CA GLY A 53 -2.37 7.63 -12.34
C GLY A 53 -1.69 7.11 -11.08
N GLY A 54 -2.46 7.05 -10.01
CA GLY A 54 -2.08 6.35 -8.81
C GLY A 54 -3.22 6.30 -7.81
N ASP A 55 -2.99 5.58 -6.73
CA ASP A 55 -3.88 5.55 -5.58
C ASP A 55 -3.09 5.33 -4.30
N ILE A 56 -3.71 5.73 -3.19
CA ILE A 56 -3.11 5.72 -1.87
C ILE A 56 -4.03 4.91 -0.96
N GLU A 57 -3.48 3.88 -0.34
CA GLU A 57 -4.11 3.15 0.75
C GLU A 57 -3.45 3.53 2.07
N HIS A 58 -4.25 3.71 3.13
CA HIS A 58 -3.71 3.94 4.46
C HIS A 58 -3.99 2.78 5.39
N TYR A 59 -3.09 2.64 6.35
CA TYR A 59 -3.06 1.58 7.35
C TYR A 59 -2.82 2.22 8.71
N LEU A 60 -3.47 1.71 9.77
CA LEU A 60 -3.10 2.00 11.16
C LEU A 60 -2.93 3.49 11.55
N LEU A 61 -3.94 4.34 11.34
CA LEU A 61 -3.91 5.71 11.88
C LEU A 61 -3.94 5.70 13.41
N GLU A 62 -2.97 6.35 14.06
CA GLU A 62 -2.87 6.52 15.51
C GLU A 62 -3.89 7.55 16.03
N LYS A 63 -5.18 7.21 15.92
CA LYS A 63 -6.30 8.10 16.28
C LYS A 63 -6.24 8.59 17.73
N SER A 64 -5.60 7.87 18.66
CA SER A 64 -5.47 8.30 20.06
C SER A 64 -4.71 9.63 20.22
N ARG A 65 -3.85 9.97 19.26
CA ARG A 65 -3.12 11.25 19.22
C ARG A 65 -4.04 12.48 19.11
N VAL A 66 -5.25 12.31 18.60
CA VAL A 66 -6.25 13.40 18.53
C VAL A 66 -6.58 13.95 19.92
N ILE A 67 -6.61 13.09 20.94
CA ILE A 67 -7.10 13.44 22.28
C ILE A 67 -6.00 13.42 23.35
N LYS A 68 -4.82 12.87 23.05
CA LYS A 68 -3.73 12.71 24.02
C LYS A 68 -2.37 12.71 23.35
N GLN A 69 -1.39 13.40 23.93
CA GLN A 69 0.00 13.43 23.45
C GLN A 69 0.97 13.08 24.58
N GLY A 70 2.09 12.42 24.25
CA GLY A 70 3.19 12.19 25.19
C GLY A 70 3.99 13.46 25.47
N ALA A 71 4.75 13.50 26.57
CA ALA A 71 5.66 14.60 26.85
C ALA A 71 6.72 14.75 25.74
N GLY A 72 6.90 15.97 25.21
CA GLY A 72 7.79 16.25 24.08
C GLY A 72 7.21 15.90 22.70
N GLU A 73 5.93 15.48 22.64
CA GLU A 73 5.20 15.23 21.39
C GLU A 73 4.22 16.35 21.06
N ARG A 74 3.67 16.29 19.84
CA ARG A 74 2.63 17.19 19.34
C ARG A 74 1.49 16.38 18.72
N SER A 75 0.28 16.96 18.67
CA SER A 75 -0.83 16.37 17.92
C SER A 75 -0.61 16.46 16.41
N PHE A 76 -1.60 16.09 15.60
CA PHE A 76 -1.52 16.21 14.14
C PHE A 76 -1.30 17.67 13.71
N HIS A 77 -0.46 17.89 12.68
CA HIS A 77 -0.01 19.24 12.30
C HIS A 77 -1.15 20.19 11.94
N ILE A 78 -2.21 19.68 11.28
CA ILE A 78 -3.35 20.46 10.82
C ILE A 78 -4.00 21.29 11.92
N PHE A 79 -4.10 20.77 13.15
CA PHE A 79 -4.72 21.51 14.27
C PHE A 79 -4.03 22.83 14.59
N TYR A 80 -2.73 22.90 14.36
CA TYR A 80 -1.93 24.10 14.62
C TYR A 80 -1.90 25.00 13.38
N GLN A 81 -1.77 24.42 12.19
CA GLN A 81 -1.82 25.13 10.91
C GLN A 81 -3.10 25.97 10.78
N ILE A 82 -4.28 25.41 11.07
CA ILE A 82 -5.56 26.16 10.96
C ILE A 82 -5.63 27.33 11.95
N THR A 83 -4.95 27.22 13.11
CA THR A 83 -4.87 28.31 14.10
C THR A 83 -3.89 29.40 13.71
N THR A 84 -3.16 29.29 12.61
CA THR A 84 -2.33 30.40 12.12
C THR A 84 -3.13 31.38 11.26
N ASN A 85 -4.23 30.92 10.65
CA ASN A 85 -5.03 31.71 9.73
C ASN A 85 -6.13 32.50 10.45
N LYS A 86 -5.96 33.82 10.53
CA LYS A 86 -6.90 34.73 11.21
C LYS A 86 -8.35 34.66 10.67
N LYS A 87 -8.52 34.40 9.38
CA LYS A 87 -9.85 34.27 8.77
C LYS A 87 -10.56 33.01 9.28
N LEU A 88 -9.85 31.88 9.23
CA LEU A 88 -10.38 30.60 9.72
C LEU A 88 -10.65 30.64 11.23
N LYS A 89 -9.79 31.29 12.02
CA LYS A 89 -10.06 31.46 13.46
C LYS A 89 -11.40 32.12 13.73
N LYS A 90 -11.66 33.25 13.07
CA LYS A 90 -12.90 34.02 13.27
C LYS A 90 -14.12 33.23 12.78
N GLU A 91 -14.00 32.55 11.64
CA GLU A 91 -15.06 31.74 11.05
C GLU A 91 -15.42 30.52 11.91
N PHE A 92 -14.41 29.86 12.49
CA PHE A 92 -14.60 28.64 13.29
C PHE A 92 -14.63 28.88 14.80
N LEU A 93 -14.76 30.14 15.22
CA LEU A 93 -14.86 30.55 16.62
C LEU A 93 -13.64 30.07 17.45
N LEU A 94 -12.46 30.01 16.84
CA LEU A 94 -11.23 29.61 17.53
C LEU A 94 -10.64 30.78 18.31
N ASP A 95 -10.13 30.48 19.50
CA ASP A 95 -9.44 31.45 20.35
C ASP A 95 -8.04 31.77 19.81
N ASP A 96 -7.48 32.90 20.25
CA ASP A 96 -6.15 33.31 19.82
C ASP A 96 -5.05 32.45 20.44
N ASP A 97 -5.25 32.01 21.68
CA ASP A 97 -4.34 31.12 22.39
C ASP A 97 -4.75 29.66 22.25
N ILE A 98 -3.98 28.88 21.50
CA ILE A 98 -4.19 27.45 21.29
C ILE A 98 -4.09 26.62 22.59
N ARG A 99 -3.44 27.16 23.64
CA ARG A 99 -3.31 26.47 24.94
C ARG A 99 -4.66 26.20 25.60
N LYS A 100 -5.68 26.98 25.23
CA LYS A 100 -7.06 26.82 25.70
C LYS A 100 -7.74 25.56 25.18
N TYR A 101 -7.15 24.80 24.25
CA TYR A 101 -7.75 23.58 23.71
C TYR A 101 -7.02 22.33 24.23
N HIS A 102 -7.63 21.65 25.20
CA HIS A 102 -7.07 20.53 25.95
C HIS A 102 -6.63 19.36 25.05
N PHE A 103 -7.33 19.10 23.94
CA PHE A 103 -6.93 18.02 23.02
C PHE A 103 -5.64 18.29 22.26
N VAL A 104 -5.18 19.54 22.15
CA VAL A 104 -3.99 19.90 21.36
C VAL A 104 -2.88 20.58 22.17
N SER A 105 -3.14 20.91 23.45
CA SER A 105 -2.22 21.64 24.32
C SER A 105 -1.57 20.81 25.42
N GLN A 106 -1.70 19.48 25.41
CA GLN A 106 -1.19 18.61 26.50
C GLN A 106 0.34 18.49 26.54
N ALA A 107 1.01 18.84 25.45
CA ALA A 107 2.45 18.67 25.26
C ALA A 107 3.04 19.86 24.48
N GLU A 108 3.88 19.61 23.48
CA GLU A 108 4.55 20.65 22.70
C GLU A 108 3.60 21.27 21.67
N ILE A 109 3.60 22.59 21.60
CA ILE A 109 2.77 23.36 20.66
C ILE A 109 3.59 23.79 19.44
N THR A 110 4.87 24.09 19.66
CA THR A 110 5.81 24.54 18.62
C THR A 110 6.82 23.45 18.30
N VAL A 111 7.21 23.35 17.03
CA VAL A 111 8.18 22.37 16.56
C VAL A 111 9.42 23.10 16.03
N PRO A 112 10.64 22.80 16.51
CA PRO A 112 11.85 23.43 16.01
C PRO A 112 12.04 23.23 14.50
N GLY A 113 12.20 24.34 13.76
CA GLY A 113 12.46 24.31 12.31
C GLY A 113 11.20 24.17 11.43
N MET A 114 10.00 24.19 12.01
CA MET A 114 8.73 24.16 11.28
C MET A 114 7.95 25.46 11.57
N ASP A 115 7.53 26.15 10.51
CA ASP A 115 6.67 27.33 10.61
C ASP A 115 5.25 26.98 10.18
N ASP A 116 4.35 26.85 11.15
CA ASP A 116 2.95 26.48 10.92
C ASP A 116 2.20 27.46 10.00
N VAL A 117 2.67 28.72 9.88
CA VAL A 117 2.08 29.73 8.98
C VAL A 117 2.40 29.39 7.52
N GLU A 118 3.65 29.05 7.23
CA GLU A 118 4.08 28.65 5.88
C GLU A 118 3.52 27.27 5.53
N GLU A 119 3.55 26.32 6.48
CA GLU A 119 2.98 24.98 6.27
C GLU A 119 1.47 25.05 5.94
N MET A 120 0.70 25.94 6.59
CA MET A 120 -0.72 26.14 6.24
C MET A 120 -0.90 26.59 4.79
N LYS A 121 -0.01 27.45 4.25
CA LYS A 121 -0.06 27.88 2.84
C LYS A 121 0.27 26.73 1.91
N VAL A 122 1.27 25.91 2.25
CA VAL A 122 1.65 24.72 1.48
C VAL A 122 0.48 23.75 1.42
N THR A 123 -0.15 23.45 2.56
CA THR A 123 -1.31 22.56 2.63
C THR A 123 -2.52 23.09 1.86
N ASP A 124 -2.86 24.38 1.98
CA ASP A 124 -4.00 24.98 1.24
C ASP A 124 -3.77 24.98 -0.28
N ASN A 125 -2.54 25.29 -0.72
CA ASN A 125 -2.16 25.23 -2.14
C ASN A 125 -2.14 23.79 -2.67
N ALA A 126 -1.73 22.81 -1.85
CA ALA A 126 -1.79 21.40 -2.22
C ALA A 126 -3.23 20.94 -2.49
N PHE A 127 -4.19 21.38 -1.68
CA PHE A 127 -5.60 21.11 -1.94
C PHE A 127 -6.11 21.72 -3.26
N ASP A 128 -5.68 22.93 -3.60
CA ASP A 128 -6.04 23.59 -4.86
C ASP A 128 -5.50 22.81 -6.07
N ILE A 129 -4.25 22.36 -6.02
CA ILE A 129 -3.62 21.56 -7.11
C ILE A 129 -4.30 20.19 -7.24
N MET A 130 -4.68 19.58 -6.11
CA MET A 130 -5.44 18.32 -6.03
C MET A 130 -6.91 18.48 -6.46
N GLY A 131 -7.35 19.70 -6.77
CA GLY A 131 -8.69 19.98 -7.28
C GLY A 131 -9.79 19.78 -6.24
N PHE A 132 -9.51 20.09 -4.97
CA PHE A 132 -10.54 20.17 -3.93
C PHE A 132 -11.37 21.43 -4.12
N GLU A 133 -12.69 21.31 -3.95
CA GLU A 133 -13.55 22.48 -3.98
C GLU A 133 -13.34 23.34 -2.71
N PRO A 134 -13.53 24.67 -2.78
CA PRO A 134 -13.37 25.53 -1.61
C PRO A 134 -14.24 25.11 -0.41
N ASN A 135 -15.43 24.57 -0.66
CA ASN A 135 -16.32 24.04 0.38
C ASN A 135 -15.76 22.76 1.01
N GLU A 136 -15.21 21.84 0.20
CA GLU A 136 -14.57 20.61 0.69
C GLU A 136 -13.38 20.94 1.62
N LYS A 137 -12.56 21.94 1.26
CA LYS A 137 -11.45 22.43 2.10
C LYS A 137 -11.97 23.02 3.42
N ASN A 138 -12.97 23.89 3.32
CA ASN A 138 -13.53 24.57 4.49
C ASN A 138 -14.14 23.56 5.47
N ASP A 139 -14.85 22.55 4.97
CA ASP A 139 -15.44 21.49 5.79
C ASP A 139 -14.38 20.67 6.54
N LEU A 140 -13.25 20.32 5.90
CA LEU A 140 -12.13 19.64 6.57
C LEU A 140 -11.59 20.47 7.75
N TYR A 141 -11.37 21.76 7.55
CA TYR A 141 -10.87 22.66 8.60
C TYR A 141 -11.91 22.86 9.71
N LYS A 142 -13.19 22.98 9.33
CA LYS A 142 -14.33 23.14 10.24
C LYS A 142 -14.48 21.94 11.17
N ILE A 143 -14.33 20.72 10.65
CA ILE A 143 -14.37 19.49 11.46
C ILE A 143 -13.20 19.45 12.44
N CYS A 144 -11.99 19.83 12.03
CA CYS A 144 -10.84 19.90 12.92
C CYS A 144 -11.06 20.91 14.06
N ALA A 145 -11.59 22.10 13.75
CA ALA A 145 -11.95 23.10 14.74
C ALA A 145 -13.04 22.61 15.70
N ALA A 146 -14.05 21.89 15.20
CA ALA A 146 -15.09 21.29 16.03
C ALA A 146 -14.53 20.27 17.03
N ILE A 147 -13.57 19.43 16.61
CA ILE A 147 -12.86 18.49 17.49
C ILE A 147 -12.10 19.23 18.59
N MET A 148 -11.46 20.37 18.27
CA MET A 148 -10.80 21.19 19.29
C MET A 148 -11.80 21.70 20.34
N HIS A 149 -12.96 22.20 19.92
CA HIS A 149 -14.04 22.62 20.84
C HIS A 149 -14.60 21.46 21.66
N MET A 150 -14.70 20.25 21.10
CA MET A 150 -15.11 19.05 21.87
C MET A 150 -14.19 18.77 23.06
N GLY A 151 -12.89 19.06 22.94
CA GLY A 151 -11.93 18.91 24.02
C GLY A 151 -12.16 19.84 25.22
N GLU A 152 -12.91 20.92 25.02
CA GLU A 152 -13.24 21.92 26.06
C GLU A 152 -14.62 21.71 26.70
N MET A 153 -15.33 20.64 26.33
CA MET A 153 -16.60 20.32 26.97
C MET A 153 -16.37 19.89 28.41
N LYS A 154 -16.91 20.65 29.37
CA LYS A 154 -16.78 20.38 30.81
C LYS A 154 -18.06 19.81 31.36
N PHE A 155 -17.94 18.73 32.12
CA PHE A 155 -19.05 18.05 32.76
C PHE A 155 -18.84 18.00 34.27
N LYS A 156 -19.93 18.12 35.02
CA LYS A 156 -19.94 18.00 36.48
C LYS A 156 -20.85 16.87 36.91
N GLN A 157 -20.49 16.22 38.01
CA GLN A 157 -21.26 15.13 38.58
C GLN A 157 -22.43 15.71 39.38
N LYS A 158 -23.65 15.24 39.15
CA LYS A 158 -24.78 15.67 39.97
C LYS A 158 -24.62 15.20 41.43
N PRO A 159 -24.87 16.05 42.43
CA PRO A 159 -24.65 15.67 43.84
C PRO A 159 -25.56 14.55 44.38
N ARG A 160 -26.71 14.31 43.74
CA ARG A 160 -27.74 13.35 44.20
C ARG A 160 -27.98 12.19 43.22
N GLU A 161 -27.36 12.22 42.04
CA GLU A 161 -27.51 11.22 40.98
C GLU A 161 -26.12 10.86 40.45
N GLU A 162 -25.84 9.58 40.15
CA GLU A 162 -24.59 9.19 39.47
C GLU A 162 -24.53 9.62 37.99
N GLN A 163 -25.34 10.61 37.58
CA GLN A 163 -25.37 11.17 36.22
C GLN A 163 -24.56 12.46 36.11
N ALA A 164 -23.92 12.65 34.95
CA ALA A 164 -23.26 13.88 34.56
C ALA A 164 -24.26 14.94 34.09
N GLU A 165 -23.90 16.20 34.26
CA GLU A 165 -24.52 17.36 33.62
C GLU A 165 -23.45 18.26 33.00
N VAL A 166 -23.82 19.03 31.97
CA VAL A 166 -22.89 19.99 31.36
C VAL A 166 -22.66 21.15 32.32
N ASP A 167 -21.39 21.52 32.51
CA ASP A 167 -21.00 22.67 33.33
C ASP A 167 -21.10 23.98 32.53
N ASP A 168 -20.58 23.97 31.30
CA ASP A 168 -20.66 25.08 30.36
C ASP A 168 -21.06 24.59 28.95
N MET A 169 -22.06 25.26 28.37
CA MET A 169 -22.60 24.95 27.04
C MET A 169 -21.84 25.63 25.90
N ILE A 170 -20.93 26.57 26.16
CA ILE A 170 -20.23 27.33 25.11
C ILE A 170 -19.47 26.40 24.16
N ALA A 171 -18.62 25.52 24.70
CA ALA A 171 -17.82 24.58 23.92
C ALA A 171 -18.69 23.59 23.12
N ALA A 172 -19.72 23.04 23.77
CA ALA A 172 -20.69 22.14 23.14
C ALA A 172 -21.47 22.82 22.00
N THR A 173 -21.86 24.08 22.20
CA THR A 173 -22.57 24.91 21.22
C THR A 173 -21.68 25.19 20.02
N ASN A 174 -20.41 25.54 20.25
CA ASN A 174 -19.47 25.79 19.15
C ASN A 174 -19.22 24.52 18.33
N ALA A 175 -18.98 23.38 18.98
CA ALA A 175 -18.81 22.11 18.29
C ALA A 175 -20.05 21.72 17.46
N ALA A 176 -21.25 21.75 18.06
CA ALA A 176 -22.50 21.41 17.37
C ALA A 176 -22.84 22.37 16.22
N LYS A 177 -22.59 23.67 16.37
CA LYS A 177 -22.72 24.65 15.28
C LYS A 177 -21.79 24.34 14.11
N LEU A 178 -20.55 23.94 14.38
CA LEU A 178 -19.58 23.60 13.34
C LEU A 178 -19.96 22.28 12.63
N PHE A 179 -20.53 21.32 13.35
CA PHE A 179 -21.10 20.11 12.77
C PHE A 179 -22.44 20.34 12.05
N GLU A 180 -23.07 21.51 12.21
CA GLU A 180 -24.40 21.85 11.70
C GLU A 180 -25.50 20.91 12.22
N VAL A 181 -25.44 20.62 13.52
CA VAL A 181 -26.43 19.79 14.23
C VAL A 181 -27.05 20.54 15.40
N ASP A 182 -28.20 20.03 15.85
CA ASP A 182 -28.88 20.59 17.01
C ASP A 182 -28.07 20.37 18.31
N VAL A 183 -27.85 21.45 19.05
CA VAL A 183 -27.00 21.45 20.25
C VAL A 183 -27.61 20.61 21.37
N GLU A 184 -28.93 20.71 21.58
CA GLU A 184 -29.62 20.02 22.66
C GLU A 184 -29.65 18.50 22.42
N GLN A 185 -29.92 18.09 21.17
CA GLN A 185 -29.88 16.68 20.78
C GLN A 185 -28.47 16.11 20.88
N PHE A 186 -27.44 16.88 20.45
CA PHE A 186 -26.05 16.43 20.52
C PHE A 186 -25.58 16.22 21.97
N VAL A 187 -25.84 17.18 22.85
CA VAL A 187 -25.52 17.06 24.28
C VAL A 187 -26.36 15.98 24.95
N GLY A 188 -27.65 15.89 24.61
CA GLY A 188 -28.55 14.85 25.12
C GLY A 188 -28.07 13.44 24.76
N ALA A 189 -27.56 13.24 23.55
CA ALA A 189 -27.01 11.97 23.11
C ALA A 189 -25.71 11.58 23.84
N LEU A 190 -24.89 12.56 24.23
CA LEU A 190 -23.68 12.35 25.03
C LEU A 190 -24.03 11.97 26.48
N LEU A 191 -24.94 12.71 27.13
CA LEU A 191 -25.28 12.48 28.54
C LEU A 191 -26.18 11.26 28.77
N LYS A 192 -27.14 11.04 27.86
CA LYS A 192 -28.23 10.06 28.00
C LYS A 192 -28.43 9.28 26.69
N PRO A 193 -27.42 8.53 26.21
CA PRO A 193 -27.56 7.73 25.02
C PRO A 193 -28.74 6.77 25.12
N ARG A 194 -29.43 6.61 23.98
CA ARG A 194 -30.44 5.57 23.80
C ARG A 194 -29.72 4.32 23.34
N ILE A 195 -29.76 3.28 24.15
CA ILE A 195 -29.11 2.00 23.90
C ILE A 195 -30.19 0.94 23.80
N LYS A 196 -30.08 0.05 22.81
CA LYS A 196 -30.98 -1.08 22.69
C LYS A 196 -30.54 -2.21 23.61
N VAL A 197 -31.40 -2.57 24.55
CA VAL A 197 -31.19 -3.71 25.46
C VAL A 197 -32.18 -4.80 25.08
N GLY A 198 -31.72 -5.81 24.35
CA GLY A 198 -32.58 -6.83 23.78
C GLY A 198 -33.43 -6.27 22.63
N THR A 199 -34.73 -6.12 22.84
CA THR A 199 -35.68 -5.56 21.86
C THR A 199 -36.14 -4.14 22.20
N GLU A 200 -35.86 -3.62 23.39
CA GLU A 200 -36.35 -2.34 23.87
C GLU A 200 -35.27 -1.26 23.87
N TRP A 201 -35.67 -0.02 23.60
CA TRP A 201 -34.81 1.15 23.67
C TRP A 201 -34.84 1.75 25.06
N VAL A 202 -33.69 1.75 25.74
CA VAL A 202 -33.55 2.31 27.08
C VAL A 202 -32.61 3.51 27.02
N SER A 203 -33.04 4.64 27.60
CA SER A 203 -32.15 5.78 27.82
C SER A 203 -31.37 5.57 29.10
N ARG A 204 -30.04 5.55 29.00
CA ARG A 204 -29.15 5.33 30.15
C ARG A 204 -28.34 6.59 30.40
N GLY A 205 -28.49 7.19 31.59
CA GLY A 205 -27.62 8.28 32.03
C GLY A 205 -26.20 7.81 32.27
N GLN A 206 -25.22 8.61 31.84
CA GLN A 206 -23.79 8.34 32.02
C GLN A 206 -23.19 9.19 33.16
N ASN A 207 -22.15 8.67 33.81
CA ASN A 207 -21.35 9.44 34.77
C ASN A 207 -20.31 10.33 34.05
N VAL A 208 -19.64 11.23 34.78
CA VAL A 208 -18.71 12.20 34.15
C VAL A 208 -17.61 11.50 33.34
N GLN A 209 -16.96 10.48 33.91
CA GLN A 209 -15.90 9.74 33.20
C GLN A 209 -16.40 9.07 31.93
N GLN A 210 -17.61 8.48 31.94
CA GLN A 210 -18.21 7.85 30.77
C GLN A 210 -18.50 8.86 29.67
N VAL A 211 -18.96 10.06 30.03
CA VAL A 211 -19.20 11.14 29.06
C VAL A 211 -17.89 11.65 28.48
N ASP A 212 -16.86 11.88 29.29
CA ASP A 212 -15.53 12.28 28.81
C ASP A 212 -14.95 11.25 27.84
N TRP A 213 -15.10 9.96 28.16
CA TRP A 213 -14.71 8.87 27.26
C TRP A 213 -15.54 8.86 25.97
N ALA A 214 -16.85 9.10 26.04
CA ALA A 214 -17.71 9.17 24.87
C ALA A 214 -17.34 10.34 23.95
N VAL A 215 -17.04 11.52 24.51
CA VAL A 215 -16.55 12.70 23.76
C VAL A 215 -15.23 12.37 23.07
N GLY A 216 -14.26 11.79 23.80
CA GLY A 216 -12.97 11.40 23.24
C GLY A 216 -13.09 10.30 22.16
N ALA A 217 -13.94 9.30 22.38
CA ALA A 217 -14.22 8.25 21.39
C ALA A 217 -14.83 8.83 20.10
N LEU A 218 -15.80 9.73 20.25
CA LEU A 218 -16.44 10.40 19.11
C LEU A 218 -15.46 11.27 18.33
N ALA A 219 -14.63 12.06 19.03
CA ALA A 219 -13.60 12.90 18.39
C ALA A 219 -12.61 12.06 17.56
N LYS A 220 -12.10 10.96 18.13
CA LYS A 220 -11.22 10.01 17.42
C LYS A 220 -11.91 9.41 16.18
N ALA A 221 -13.18 9.03 16.29
CA ALA A 221 -13.94 8.41 15.21
C ALA A 221 -14.24 9.38 14.07
N ILE A 222 -14.62 10.62 14.38
CA ILE A 222 -14.82 11.69 13.39
C ILE A 222 -13.51 11.94 12.63
N TYR A 223 -12.40 12.10 13.35
CA TYR A 223 -11.10 12.36 12.73
C TYR A 223 -10.65 11.22 11.81
N ALA A 224 -10.75 9.97 12.27
CA ALA A 224 -10.35 8.81 11.48
C ALA A 224 -11.18 8.65 10.19
N ARG A 225 -12.50 8.91 10.27
CA ARG A 225 -13.39 8.86 9.09
C ARG A 225 -13.14 10.01 8.13
N MET A 226 -12.90 11.21 8.66
CA MET A 226 -12.50 12.38 7.86
C MET A 226 -11.19 12.12 7.12
N PHE A 227 -10.19 11.52 7.78
CA PHE A 227 -8.92 11.14 7.16
C PHE A 227 -9.09 10.08 6.07
N ALA A 228 -9.91 9.06 6.31
CA ALA A 228 -10.23 8.05 5.29
C ALA A 228 -10.95 8.66 4.07
N TRP A 229 -11.86 9.60 4.30
CA TRP A 229 -12.53 10.35 3.23
C TRP A 229 -11.54 11.22 2.45
N LEU A 230 -10.64 11.92 3.13
CA LEU A 230 -9.60 12.75 2.51
C LEU A 230 -8.77 11.92 1.51
N ILE A 231 -8.34 10.73 1.93
CA ILE A 231 -7.57 9.81 1.06
C ILE A 231 -8.42 9.33 -0.11
N SER A 232 -9.67 8.93 0.13
CA SER A 232 -10.58 8.54 -0.96
C SER A 232 -10.79 9.68 -1.96
N ARG A 233 -10.87 10.93 -1.48
CA ARG A 233 -11.02 12.11 -2.32
C ARG A 233 -9.75 12.41 -3.13
N CYS A 234 -8.56 12.25 -2.55
CA CYS A 234 -7.28 12.31 -3.27
C CYS A 234 -7.21 11.24 -4.37
N ASN A 235 -7.60 10.00 -4.08
CA ASN A 235 -7.58 8.90 -5.04
C ASN A 235 -8.50 9.16 -6.25
N LYS A 236 -9.64 9.82 -6.05
CA LYS A 236 -10.51 10.24 -7.16
C LYS A 236 -9.82 11.18 -8.14
N THR A 237 -8.94 12.06 -7.65
CA THR A 237 -8.15 12.96 -8.51
C THR A 237 -7.02 12.18 -9.20
N LEU A 238 -6.31 11.32 -8.45
CA LEU A 238 -5.15 10.57 -8.96
C LEU A 238 -5.52 9.44 -9.95
N ALA A 239 -6.74 8.90 -9.87
CA ALA A 239 -7.24 7.84 -10.74
C ALA A 239 -7.80 8.37 -12.09
N SER A 240 -7.12 9.33 -12.72
CA SER A 240 -7.65 10.03 -13.91
C SER A 240 -7.74 9.14 -15.16
N ASN A 241 -6.81 8.21 -15.40
CA ASN A 241 -6.80 7.33 -16.58
C ASN A 241 -6.54 5.84 -16.22
N PRO A 242 -7.49 5.17 -15.55
CA PRO A 242 -7.31 3.78 -15.15
C PRO A 242 -7.23 2.81 -16.35
N GLU A 243 -7.85 3.15 -17.47
CA GLU A 243 -7.86 2.36 -18.70
C GLU A 243 -6.47 2.27 -19.37
N ASP A 244 -5.62 3.28 -19.17
CA ASP A 244 -4.25 3.32 -19.71
C ASP A 244 -3.23 2.63 -18.80
N SER A 245 -3.64 2.12 -17.64
CA SER A 245 -2.76 1.50 -16.64
C SER A 245 -2.41 0.06 -17.01
N SER A 246 -1.12 -0.24 -17.18
CA SER A 246 -0.63 -1.61 -17.47
C SER A 246 0.24 -2.19 -16.36
N HIS A 247 1.02 -1.35 -15.67
CA HIS A 247 1.92 -1.76 -14.59
C HIS A 247 1.82 -0.79 -13.43
N TRP A 248 2.24 -1.21 -12.24
CA TRP A 248 2.29 -0.31 -11.10
C TRP A 248 3.50 -0.59 -10.21
N ILE A 249 3.94 0.44 -9.50
CA ILE A 249 4.96 0.34 -8.43
C ILE A 249 4.28 0.75 -7.13
N GLY A 250 4.40 -0.10 -6.11
CA GLY A 250 3.93 0.18 -4.76
C GLY A 250 5.06 0.72 -3.89
N VAL A 251 4.84 1.84 -3.23
CA VAL A 251 5.74 2.38 -2.21
C VAL A 251 5.04 2.27 -0.87
N LEU A 252 5.53 1.35 -0.03
CA LEU A 252 5.10 1.23 1.37
C LEU A 252 5.97 2.13 2.25
N ASP A 253 5.33 3.12 2.86
CA ASP A 253 5.93 3.94 3.91
C ASP A 253 5.15 3.71 5.20
N ILE A 254 5.80 3.12 6.18
CA ILE A 254 5.22 2.77 7.47
C ILE A 254 6.16 3.21 8.59
N ALA A 255 5.58 3.57 9.73
CA ALA A 255 6.35 3.86 10.93
C ALA A 255 7.33 2.72 11.25
N GLY A 256 8.58 3.08 11.54
CA GLY A 256 9.61 2.13 11.94
C GLY A 256 9.33 1.52 13.32
N PHE A 257 10.20 0.59 13.74
CA PHE A 257 10.10 -0.05 15.05
C PHE A 257 10.26 0.98 16.19
N GLU A 258 9.32 1.03 17.13
CA GLU A 258 9.29 2.01 18.21
C GLU A 258 9.48 1.35 19.59
N ILE A 259 10.48 1.84 20.33
CA ILE A 259 10.71 1.47 21.73
C ILE A 259 10.77 2.76 22.54
N PHE A 260 9.74 3.00 23.34
CA PHE A 260 9.62 4.12 24.26
C PHE A 260 9.67 3.66 25.72
N ASP A 261 9.76 4.63 26.64
CA ASP A 261 9.71 4.38 28.10
C ASP A 261 8.37 3.78 28.55
N SER A 262 7.29 4.05 27.81
CA SER A 262 5.95 3.47 28.00
C SER A 262 5.36 3.09 26.64
N ASN A 263 5.25 1.79 26.37
CA ASN A 263 4.68 1.27 25.12
C ASN A 263 3.26 0.75 25.38
N SER A 264 2.28 1.20 24.60
CA SER A 264 0.88 0.82 24.78
C SER A 264 0.36 -0.02 23.60
N PHE A 265 -0.96 -0.18 23.50
CA PHE A 265 -1.65 -0.96 22.48
C PHE A 265 -1.25 -0.54 21.05
N GLU A 266 -1.12 0.77 20.79
CA GLU A 266 -0.74 1.31 19.49
C GLU A 266 0.68 0.89 19.09
N GLN A 267 1.64 0.97 20.02
CA GLN A 267 3.02 0.52 19.78
C GLN A 267 3.10 -0.99 19.52
N LEU A 268 2.25 -1.80 20.18
CA LEU A 268 2.21 -3.24 19.90
C LEU A 268 1.89 -3.48 18.42
N TRP A 269 0.90 -2.79 17.86
CA TRP A 269 0.54 -2.94 16.44
C TRP A 269 1.63 -2.43 15.50
N ILE A 270 2.22 -1.25 15.78
CA ILE A 270 3.33 -0.72 14.97
C ILE A 270 4.50 -1.73 14.96
N ASN A 271 4.90 -2.22 16.12
CA ASN A 271 6.00 -3.19 16.25
C ASN A 271 5.65 -4.54 15.62
N PHE A 272 4.40 -4.99 15.73
CA PHE A 272 3.92 -6.22 15.10
C PHE A 272 3.96 -6.17 13.57
N VAL A 273 3.56 -5.04 12.96
CA VAL A 273 3.71 -4.89 11.51
C VAL A 273 5.18 -4.90 11.10
N ASN A 274 6.04 -4.20 11.85
CA ASN A 274 7.49 -4.24 11.60
C ASN A 274 8.05 -5.66 11.74
N GLU A 275 7.59 -6.47 12.70
CA GLU A 275 7.97 -7.88 12.84
C GLU A 275 7.56 -8.69 11.58
N LYS A 276 6.33 -8.53 11.08
CA LYS A 276 5.88 -9.19 9.84
C LYS A 276 6.64 -8.74 8.61
N LEU A 277 6.91 -7.45 8.45
CA LEU A 277 7.69 -6.91 7.33
C LEU A 277 9.15 -7.39 7.38
N GLN A 278 9.73 -7.52 8.59
CA GLN A 278 11.06 -8.07 8.77
C GLN A 278 11.08 -9.57 8.44
N GLN A 279 10.05 -10.34 8.81
CA GLN A 279 9.91 -11.74 8.38
C GLN A 279 9.73 -11.86 6.87
N PHE A 280 8.95 -10.97 6.25
CA PHE A 280 8.80 -10.91 4.80
C PHE A 280 10.14 -10.66 4.10
N PHE A 281 10.97 -9.75 4.65
CA PHE A 281 12.33 -9.53 4.20
C PHE A 281 13.19 -10.79 4.37
N ASN A 282 13.19 -11.42 5.55
CA ASN A 282 13.99 -12.61 5.82
C ASN A 282 13.61 -13.76 4.86
N HIS A 283 12.32 -13.96 4.62
CA HIS A 283 11.82 -14.96 3.71
C HIS A 283 12.24 -14.68 2.25
N HIS A 284 12.09 -13.44 1.78
CA HIS A 284 12.46 -13.07 0.41
C HIS A 284 13.97 -13.08 0.16
N MET A 285 14.76 -12.52 1.09
CA MET A 285 16.20 -12.41 0.90
C MET A 285 16.93 -13.73 1.14
N PHE A 286 16.44 -14.58 2.04
CA PHE A 286 17.20 -15.74 2.50
C PHE A 286 16.60 -17.06 2.03
N ILE A 287 15.28 -17.24 2.15
CA ILE A 287 14.64 -18.52 1.87
C ILE A 287 14.38 -18.66 0.38
N LEU A 288 13.65 -17.71 -0.20
CA LEU A 288 13.29 -17.75 -1.63
C LEU A 288 14.50 -17.73 -2.56
N GLU A 289 15.58 -17.02 -2.18
CA GLU A 289 16.80 -16.98 -2.97
C GLU A 289 17.53 -18.33 -2.98
N GLN A 290 17.60 -19.01 -1.83
CA GLN A 290 18.22 -20.34 -1.73
C GLN A 290 17.35 -21.43 -2.37
N GLU A 291 16.03 -21.35 -2.24
CA GLU A 291 15.08 -22.23 -2.92
C GLU A 291 15.22 -22.12 -4.45
N GLU A 292 15.44 -20.91 -4.95
CA GLU A 292 15.69 -20.72 -6.38
C GLU A 292 17.01 -21.37 -6.81
N TYR A 293 18.10 -21.25 -6.04
CA TYR A 293 19.36 -21.92 -6.33
C TYR A 293 19.21 -23.45 -6.35
N GLN A 294 18.43 -24.00 -5.42
CA GLN A 294 18.13 -25.43 -5.38
C GLN A 294 17.29 -25.88 -6.58
N ARG A 295 16.25 -25.11 -6.94
CA ARG A 295 15.40 -25.36 -8.10
C ARG A 295 16.22 -25.38 -9.40
N GLU A 296 17.11 -24.40 -9.54
CA GLU A 296 18.02 -24.24 -10.67
C GLU A 296 19.23 -25.20 -10.64
N GLY A 297 19.38 -26.00 -9.58
CA GLY A 297 20.44 -27.01 -9.46
C GLY A 297 21.85 -26.41 -9.34
N ILE A 298 21.97 -25.19 -8.79
CA ILE A 298 23.26 -24.59 -8.51
C ILE A 298 23.85 -25.27 -7.28
N GLN A 299 25.14 -25.60 -7.35
CA GLN A 299 25.87 -26.11 -6.18
C GLN A 299 25.93 -25.01 -5.11
N TRP A 300 25.07 -25.13 -4.10
CA TRP A 300 24.93 -24.20 -2.99
C TRP A 300 24.69 -25.00 -1.70
N ASP A 301 25.52 -24.74 -0.70
CA ASP A 301 25.29 -25.31 0.63
C ASP A 301 24.27 -24.42 1.35
N PHE A 302 23.13 -25.02 1.73
CA PHE A 302 22.09 -24.28 2.45
C PHE A 302 22.67 -23.69 3.74
N ILE A 303 22.55 -22.38 3.91
CA ILE A 303 22.99 -21.68 5.11
C ILE A 303 21.73 -21.26 5.87
N ASP A 304 21.50 -21.91 7.01
CA ASP A 304 20.50 -21.46 7.98
C ASP A 304 21.10 -20.37 8.86
N PHE A 305 20.46 -19.21 8.88
CA PHE A 305 20.88 -18.06 9.67
C PHE A 305 20.11 -17.93 10.99
N GLY A 306 19.12 -18.78 11.25
CA GLY A 306 18.35 -18.78 12.51
C GLY A 306 17.57 -17.50 12.78
N LEU A 307 17.29 -16.70 11.74
CA LEU A 307 16.58 -15.42 11.81
C LEU A 307 15.07 -15.58 11.57
N ASP A 308 14.48 -16.69 12.02
CA ASP A 308 13.05 -16.92 11.86
C ASP A 308 12.25 -16.20 12.96
N LEU A 309 11.47 -15.21 12.56
CA LEU A 309 10.62 -14.41 13.44
C LEU A 309 9.21 -15.00 13.59
N GLN A 310 8.92 -16.12 12.93
CA GLN A 310 7.61 -16.73 12.92
C GLN A 310 7.11 -17.06 14.35
N ALA A 311 8.00 -17.46 15.26
CA ALA A 311 7.62 -17.72 16.65
C ALA A 311 7.07 -16.47 17.38
N CYS A 312 7.65 -15.29 17.13
CA CYS A 312 7.15 -14.04 17.71
C CYS A 312 5.83 -13.60 17.06
N ILE A 313 5.71 -13.77 15.74
CA ILE A 313 4.48 -13.46 14.99
C ILE A 313 3.34 -14.35 15.48
N ASP A 314 3.59 -15.64 15.63
CA ASP A 314 2.64 -16.64 16.11
C ASP A 314 2.16 -16.31 17.53
N LEU A 315 3.06 -15.89 18.43
CA LEU A 315 2.69 -15.46 19.78
C LEU A 315 1.65 -14.33 19.77
N ILE A 316 1.73 -13.41 18.80
CA ILE A 316 0.84 -12.25 18.73
C ILE A 316 -0.46 -12.61 17.98
N GLU A 317 -0.37 -13.33 16.87
CA GLU A 317 -1.45 -13.50 15.89
C GLU A 317 -2.26 -14.79 16.03
N LYS A 318 -1.63 -15.92 16.40
CA LYS A 318 -2.31 -17.22 16.38
C LYS A 318 -3.44 -17.30 17.42
N PRO A 319 -4.36 -18.27 17.28
CA PRO A 319 -5.33 -18.58 18.32
C PRO A 319 -4.63 -18.78 19.67
N LEU A 320 -5.20 -18.25 20.76
CA LEU A 320 -4.57 -18.17 22.09
C LEU A 320 -3.30 -17.30 22.16
N GLY A 321 -3.03 -16.47 21.14
CA GLY A 321 -2.00 -15.43 21.16
C GLY A 321 -2.49 -14.13 21.78
N ILE A 322 -1.60 -13.15 21.86
CA ILE A 322 -1.83 -11.88 22.58
C ILE A 322 -3.09 -11.14 22.09
N VAL A 323 -3.29 -11.07 20.77
CA VAL A 323 -4.44 -10.36 20.16
C VAL A 323 -5.74 -11.14 20.34
N SER A 324 -5.73 -12.45 20.09
CA SER A 324 -6.92 -13.30 20.25
C SER A 324 -7.44 -13.27 21.69
N MET A 325 -6.54 -13.36 22.67
CA MET A 325 -6.90 -13.30 24.09
C MET A 325 -7.44 -11.91 24.48
N LEU A 326 -6.94 -10.84 23.86
CA LEU A 326 -7.46 -9.49 24.09
C LEU A 326 -8.89 -9.33 23.58
N ASP A 327 -9.17 -9.87 22.39
CA ASP A 327 -10.49 -9.84 21.78
C ASP A 327 -11.53 -10.61 22.60
N GLU A 328 -11.14 -11.77 23.12
CA GLU A 328 -11.99 -12.56 24.01
C GLU A 328 -12.30 -11.83 25.31
N GLU A 329 -11.29 -11.25 25.97
CA GLU A 329 -11.46 -10.49 27.21
C GLU A 329 -12.31 -9.22 27.01
N CYS A 330 -12.33 -8.65 25.80
CA CYS A 330 -13.20 -7.50 25.53
C CYS A 330 -14.69 -7.86 25.64
N ILE A 331 -15.07 -9.12 25.43
CA ILE A 331 -16.47 -9.57 25.45
C ILE A 331 -16.88 -10.01 26.86
N VAL A 332 -15.92 -10.39 27.73
CA VAL A 332 -16.20 -10.92 29.06
C VAL A 332 -16.70 -9.82 30.02
N PRO A 333 -17.90 -9.98 30.62
CA PRO A 333 -18.40 -9.03 31.61
C PRO A 333 -17.48 -8.98 32.84
N LYS A 334 -17.08 -7.78 33.28
CA LYS A 334 -16.16 -7.53 34.41
C LYS A 334 -14.69 -7.92 34.17
N ALA A 335 -14.28 -8.21 32.95
CA ALA A 335 -12.85 -8.28 32.63
C ALA A 335 -12.17 -6.92 32.83
N THR A 336 -10.94 -6.95 33.34
CA THR A 336 -10.08 -5.78 33.57
C THR A 336 -8.73 -6.01 32.90
N ASP A 337 -7.97 -4.94 32.67
CA ASP A 337 -6.64 -5.08 32.06
C ASP A 337 -5.71 -5.97 32.91
N SER A 338 -5.86 -5.96 34.24
CA SER A 338 -5.13 -6.85 35.15
C SER A 338 -5.49 -8.33 34.93
N THR A 339 -6.78 -8.66 34.81
CA THR A 339 -7.21 -10.04 34.56
C THR A 339 -6.74 -10.55 33.20
N TYR A 340 -6.68 -9.66 32.19
CA TYR A 340 -6.09 -9.96 30.89
C TYR A 340 -4.60 -10.29 31.00
N VAL A 341 -3.82 -9.46 31.71
CA VAL A 341 -2.37 -9.69 31.93
C VAL A 341 -2.13 -11.00 32.69
N ASP A 342 -2.93 -11.31 33.71
CA ASP A 342 -2.82 -12.57 34.45
C ASP A 342 -3.05 -13.78 33.54
N LYS A 343 -4.04 -13.69 32.64
CA LYS A 343 -4.28 -14.74 31.63
C LYS A 343 -3.09 -14.90 30.67
N LEU A 344 -2.52 -13.81 30.16
CA LEU A 344 -1.31 -13.85 29.32
C LEU A 344 -0.14 -14.53 30.05
N ASN A 345 0.08 -14.15 31.32
CA ASN A 345 1.14 -14.73 32.14
C ASN A 345 0.92 -16.24 32.35
N ASN A 346 -0.30 -16.67 32.67
CA ASN A 346 -0.60 -18.10 32.85
C ASN A 346 -0.43 -18.91 31.54
N GLN A 347 -0.74 -18.29 30.41
CA GLN A 347 -0.69 -18.95 29.11
C GLN A 347 0.73 -19.03 28.53
N HIS A 348 1.53 -17.96 28.60
CA HIS A 348 2.79 -17.87 27.87
C HIS A 348 4.04 -17.82 28.74
N LEU A 349 3.94 -17.37 30.00
CA LEU A 349 5.13 -17.18 30.83
C LEU A 349 5.81 -18.52 31.14
N GLY A 350 7.11 -18.60 30.84
CA GLY A 350 7.91 -19.81 31.03
C GLY A 350 7.64 -20.93 30.01
N LYS A 351 6.64 -20.77 29.14
CA LYS A 351 6.32 -21.70 28.05
C LYS A 351 6.80 -21.20 26.68
N HIS A 352 6.69 -19.88 26.43
CA HIS A 352 7.09 -19.27 25.16
C HIS A 352 8.38 -18.45 25.32
N THR A 353 9.36 -18.66 24.44
CA THR A 353 10.69 -18.03 24.49
C THR A 353 10.64 -16.50 24.36
N ASN A 354 9.77 -15.99 23.48
CA ASN A 354 9.61 -14.56 23.24
C ASN A 354 8.75 -13.81 24.28
N PHE A 355 8.14 -14.50 25.26
CA PHE A 355 7.31 -13.85 26.28
C PHE A 355 8.02 -13.83 27.64
N GLN A 356 8.21 -12.65 28.22
CA GLN A 356 8.97 -12.47 29.45
C GLN A 356 8.23 -11.59 30.47
N LYS A 357 8.54 -11.81 31.76
CA LYS A 357 8.19 -10.83 32.80
C LYS A 357 8.99 -9.54 32.59
N PRO A 358 8.37 -8.37 32.79
CA PRO A 358 9.06 -7.10 32.62
C PRO A 358 10.12 -6.97 33.73
N LYS A 359 11.33 -6.59 33.38
CA LYS A 359 12.37 -6.26 34.37
C LYS A 359 11.92 -5.03 35.19
N PRO A 360 12.32 -4.90 36.47
CA PRO A 360 12.00 -3.73 37.28
C PRO A 360 12.44 -2.45 36.55
N PRO A 361 11.61 -1.37 36.57
CA PRO A 361 11.97 -0.14 35.89
C PRO A 361 13.27 0.43 36.45
N LYS A 362 14.23 0.73 35.55
CA LYS A 362 15.46 1.45 35.90
C LYS A 362 15.33 2.90 35.43
N GLY A 363 15.54 3.87 36.32
CA GLY A 363 15.53 5.30 35.98
C GLY A 363 14.13 5.84 35.65
N LYS A 364 13.98 6.54 34.52
CA LYS A 364 12.72 7.20 34.07
C LYS A 364 11.71 6.26 33.38
N GLN A 365 11.96 4.94 33.36
CA GLN A 365 11.13 3.98 32.63
C GLN A 365 9.75 3.80 33.28
N GLY A 366 8.70 3.71 32.46
CA GLY A 366 7.32 3.51 32.90
C GLY A 366 7.07 2.14 33.54
N GLN A 367 5.90 2.01 34.20
CA GLN A 367 5.39 0.72 34.64
C GLN A 367 5.04 -0.15 33.44
N ALA A 368 5.34 -1.44 33.52
CA ALA A 368 5.08 -2.40 32.47
C ALA A 368 4.52 -3.68 33.08
N HIS A 369 3.59 -4.30 32.37
CA HIS A 369 2.83 -5.46 32.81
C HIS A 369 3.43 -6.77 32.25
N PHE A 370 3.92 -6.73 31.01
CA PHE A 370 4.61 -7.84 30.36
C PHE A 370 5.66 -7.32 29.37
N ALA A 371 6.52 -8.21 28.87
CA ALA A 371 7.52 -7.88 27.87
C ALA A 371 7.56 -8.93 26.74
N ILE A 372 7.74 -8.45 25.51
CA ILE A 372 7.92 -9.31 24.33
C ILE A 372 9.35 -9.12 23.81
N VAL A 373 10.01 -10.21 23.47
CA VAL A 373 11.30 -10.21 22.77
C VAL A 373 11.03 -10.17 21.27
N HIS A 374 11.16 -8.97 20.69
CA HIS A 374 11.08 -8.74 19.24
C HIS A 374 12.48 -8.87 18.61
N TYR A 375 12.53 -8.90 17.28
CA TYR A 375 13.80 -8.90 16.54
C TYR A 375 14.70 -7.68 16.87
N ALA A 376 14.08 -6.53 17.13
CA ALA A 376 14.79 -5.28 17.45
C ALA A 376 15.17 -5.13 18.92
N GLY A 377 14.74 -6.06 19.78
CA GLY A 377 15.01 -6.05 21.21
C GLY A 377 13.78 -6.32 22.07
N THR A 378 13.97 -6.32 23.38
CA THR A 378 12.89 -6.56 24.35
C THR A 378 12.08 -5.29 24.57
N VAL A 379 10.79 -5.32 24.25
CA VAL A 379 9.85 -4.22 24.44
C VAL A 379 8.99 -4.47 25.67
N ARG A 380 8.86 -3.45 26.52
CA ARG A 380 8.06 -3.49 27.75
C ARG A 380 6.71 -2.82 27.49
N TYR A 381 5.63 -3.57 27.58
CA TYR A 381 4.27 -3.08 27.31
C TYR A 381 3.51 -2.78 28.59
N ASN A 382 2.82 -1.64 28.59
CA ASN A 382 1.84 -1.30 29.58
C ASN A 382 0.43 -1.64 29.04
N ALA A 383 -0.20 -2.64 29.65
CA ALA A 383 -1.55 -3.11 29.35
C ALA A 383 -2.70 -2.19 29.82
N ASP A 384 -2.42 -1.08 30.52
CA ASP A 384 -3.45 -0.17 31.02
C ASP A 384 -4.34 0.35 29.88
N SER A 385 -5.66 0.24 30.10
CA SER A 385 -6.73 0.63 29.18
C SER A 385 -6.70 -0.11 27.84
N TRP A 386 -6.06 -1.28 27.73
CA TRP A 386 -6.05 -2.05 26.47
C TRP A 386 -7.43 -2.55 26.09
N LEU A 387 -8.22 -3.03 27.05
CA LEU A 387 -9.59 -3.47 26.77
C LEU A 387 -10.43 -2.32 26.22
N ASP A 388 -10.34 -1.13 26.80
CA ASP A 388 -11.11 0.03 26.33
C ASP A 388 -10.62 0.55 24.97
N LYS A 389 -9.29 0.58 24.76
CA LYS A 389 -8.69 0.94 23.46
C LYS A 389 -9.09 -0.03 22.36
N ASN A 390 -9.22 -1.31 22.68
CA ASN A 390 -9.58 -2.34 21.70
C ASN A 390 -11.10 -2.40 21.43
N LYS A 391 -11.92 -2.06 22.44
CA LYS A 391 -13.38 -1.91 22.30
C LYS A 391 -13.76 -0.67 21.48
N ASP A 392 -13.05 0.44 21.73
CA ASP A 392 -13.32 1.78 21.18
C ASP A 392 -14.82 2.10 21.04
N PRO A 393 -15.60 2.03 22.14
CA PRO A 393 -17.06 2.03 22.08
C PRO A 393 -17.57 3.37 21.54
N LEU A 394 -18.17 3.33 20.35
CA LEU A 394 -18.79 4.49 19.72
C LEU A 394 -20.25 4.62 20.19
N ASN A 395 -20.66 5.85 20.51
CA ASN A 395 -22.04 6.13 20.91
C ASN A 395 -22.93 6.32 19.67
N ASP A 396 -23.70 5.29 19.31
CA ASP A 396 -24.63 5.29 18.17
C ASP A 396 -25.62 6.46 18.20
N SER A 397 -26.07 6.90 19.39
CA SER A 397 -26.98 8.04 19.51
C SER A 397 -26.32 9.34 19.03
N CYS A 398 -25.03 9.53 19.31
CA CYS A 398 -24.30 10.71 18.85
C CYS A 398 -24.12 10.67 17.33
N VAL A 399 -23.83 9.50 16.76
CA VAL A 399 -23.71 9.32 15.31
C VAL A 399 -25.03 9.59 14.60
N ALA A 400 -26.15 9.12 15.17
CA ALA A 400 -27.48 9.40 14.64
C ALA A 400 -27.76 10.91 14.57
N VAL A 401 -27.35 11.68 15.58
CA VAL A 401 -27.44 13.15 15.55
C VAL A 401 -26.54 13.75 14.47
N LEU A 402 -25.29 13.30 14.33
CA LEU A 402 -24.38 13.78 13.27
C LEU A 402 -24.96 13.57 11.85
N LYS A 403 -25.72 12.50 11.65
CA LYS A 403 -26.42 12.20 10.40
C LYS A 403 -27.62 13.09 10.10
N THR A 404 -28.06 13.93 11.04
CA THR A 404 -29.10 14.94 10.78
C THR A 404 -28.58 16.18 10.06
N SER A 405 -27.25 16.33 9.96
CA SER A 405 -26.61 17.37 9.15
C SER A 405 -27.01 17.26 7.67
N SER A 406 -26.83 18.35 6.90
CA SER A 406 -27.17 18.38 5.48
C SER A 406 -26.46 17.27 4.71
N LYS A 407 -27.14 16.64 3.75
CA LYS A 407 -26.57 15.57 2.90
C LYS A 407 -25.36 16.00 2.08
N THR A 408 -25.20 17.30 1.85
CA THR A 408 -24.06 17.89 1.13
C THR A 408 -22.88 18.19 2.05
N ASN A 409 -23.07 18.17 3.37
CA ASN A 409 -22.05 18.46 4.35
C ASN A 409 -21.13 17.24 4.53
N LEU A 410 -19.83 17.48 4.63
CA LEU A 410 -18.84 16.43 4.84
C LEU A 410 -19.13 15.54 6.06
N ILE A 411 -19.68 16.08 7.15
CA ILE A 411 -20.07 15.29 8.33
C ILE A 411 -21.09 14.21 7.96
N TYR A 412 -22.09 14.51 7.15
CA TYR A 412 -23.02 13.48 6.67
C TYR A 412 -22.30 12.43 5.83
N LEU A 413 -21.47 12.88 4.87
CA LEU A 413 -20.77 12.00 3.92
C LEU A 413 -19.84 11.00 4.60
N ILE A 414 -19.10 11.41 5.65
CA ILE A 414 -18.20 10.51 6.39
C ILE A 414 -18.95 9.46 7.23
N TRP A 415 -20.23 9.70 7.54
CA TRP A 415 -21.10 8.81 8.31
C TRP A 415 -22.13 8.05 7.47
N GLU A 416 -22.27 8.37 6.17
CA GLU A 416 -23.27 7.76 5.27
C GLU A 416 -23.17 6.23 5.24
N SER A 417 -21.95 5.69 5.15
CA SER A 417 -21.70 4.25 5.10
C SER A 417 -21.91 3.52 6.44
N TYR A 418 -21.95 4.25 7.55
CA TYR A 418 -22.12 3.65 8.87
C TYR A 418 -23.59 3.39 9.17
N LYS A 419 -23.99 2.16 9.43
CA LYS A 419 -25.38 1.84 9.80
C LYS A 419 -25.54 1.77 11.31
N THR A 420 -26.16 2.79 11.90
CA THR A 420 -26.55 2.78 13.32
C THR A 420 -27.64 1.74 13.57
N GLU A 421 -27.85 1.35 14.82
CA GLU A 421 -28.99 0.47 15.16
C GLU A 421 -30.35 1.08 14.78
N VAL A 422 -30.47 2.40 14.79
CA VAL A 422 -31.67 3.14 14.37
C VAL A 422 -31.90 2.99 12.86
N ASP A 423 -30.86 3.18 12.04
CA ASP A 423 -30.95 3.03 10.57
C ASP A 423 -31.41 1.61 10.18
N ARG A 424 -30.93 0.60 10.90
CA ARG A 424 -31.26 -0.80 10.64
C ARG A 424 -32.73 -1.12 10.95
N GLU A 425 -33.30 -0.49 11.98
CA GLU A 425 -34.73 -0.62 12.28
C GLU A 425 -35.60 0.09 11.25
N GLU A 426 -35.22 1.29 10.81
CA GLU A 426 -35.95 1.98 9.74
C GLU A 426 -35.93 1.21 8.41
N GLU A 427 -34.78 0.62 8.06
CA GLU A 427 -34.67 -0.25 6.88
C GLU A 427 -35.53 -1.52 7.02
N ALA A 428 -35.57 -2.12 8.20
CA ALA A 428 -36.43 -3.28 8.50
C ALA A 428 -37.92 -2.93 8.45
N ALA A 429 -38.31 -1.76 8.94
CA ALA A 429 -39.68 -1.25 8.89
C ALA A 429 -40.15 -0.92 7.46
N ARG A 430 -39.23 -0.56 6.56
CA ARG A 430 -39.52 -0.27 5.13
C ARG A 430 -39.66 -1.52 4.24
N GLY A 431 -39.65 -2.72 4.82
CA GLY A 431 -39.95 -3.96 4.08
C GLY A 431 -38.90 -4.38 3.04
N LYS A 432 -37.73 -3.72 2.98
CA LYS A 432 -36.58 -4.26 2.26
C LYS A 432 -36.12 -5.49 3.03
N ALA A 433 -36.25 -6.67 2.42
CA ALA A 433 -35.84 -7.93 3.01
C ALA A 433 -34.45 -7.76 3.65
N SER A 434 -34.40 -7.83 4.97
CA SER A 434 -33.13 -7.77 5.68
C SER A 434 -32.27 -8.89 5.12
N GLU A 435 -31.05 -8.58 4.69
CA GLU A 435 -29.98 -9.58 4.75
C GLU A 435 -30.05 -10.19 6.15
N LYS A 436 -30.54 -11.43 6.24
CA LYS A 436 -30.61 -12.17 7.50
C LYS A 436 -29.21 -12.15 8.07
N LYS A 437 -29.05 -11.45 9.21
CA LYS A 437 -27.87 -11.43 10.07
C LYS A 437 -26.54 -11.67 9.32
N LYS A 438 -25.82 -10.60 8.93
CA LYS A 438 -24.42 -10.56 9.41
C LYS A 438 -24.54 -10.77 10.92
N GLY A 439 -23.86 -11.77 11.46
CA GLY A 439 -24.07 -12.26 12.82
C GLY A 439 -24.02 -11.16 13.88
N LYS A 440 -24.16 -11.54 15.15
CA LYS A 440 -23.90 -10.65 16.30
C LYS A 440 -22.51 -9.94 16.25
N SER A 441 -21.68 -10.20 15.24
CA SER A 441 -20.38 -9.58 14.97
C SER A 441 -20.41 -8.15 14.41
N GLY A 442 -21.54 -7.65 13.89
CA GLY A 442 -21.59 -6.26 13.38
C GLY A 442 -21.58 -5.17 14.47
N SER A 443 -21.83 -5.54 15.73
CA SER A 443 -21.92 -4.60 16.87
C SER A 443 -20.65 -4.61 17.74
N PHE A 444 -19.77 -5.60 17.58
CA PHE A 444 -18.56 -5.73 18.38
C PHE A 444 -17.36 -6.20 17.53
N MET A 445 -17.03 -5.43 16.49
CA MET A 445 -15.70 -5.55 15.86
C MET A 445 -14.72 -4.76 16.71
N THR A 446 -13.71 -5.43 17.24
CA THR A 446 -12.60 -4.80 17.96
C THR A 446 -11.62 -4.13 16.99
N VAL A 447 -10.86 -3.15 17.48
CA VAL A 447 -9.86 -2.43 16.67
C VAL A 447 -8.80 -3.38 16.13
N SER A 448 -8.39 -4.36 16.93
CA SER A 448 -7.49 -5.45 16.54
C SER A 448 -7.96 -6.27 15.34
N MET A 449 -9.26 -6.59 15.24
CA MET A 449 -9.81 -7.34 14.10
C MET A 449 -9.65 -6.54 12.81
N MET A 450 -9.98 -5.24 12.85
CA MET A 450 -9.81 -4.34 11.72
C MET A 450 -8.35 -4.23 11.29
N TYR A 451 -7.44 -4.07 12.25
CA TYR A 451 -6.00 -3.97 12.00
C TYR A 451 -5.42 -5.27 11.44
N ARG A 452 -5.89 -6.44 11.91
CA ARG A 452 -5.47 -7.74 11.38
C ARG A 452 -5.93 -7.96 9.94
N GLU A 453 -7.18 -7.62 9.61
CA GLU A 453 -7.68 -7.71 8.24
C GLU A 453 -6.90 -6.79 7.29
N SER A 454 -6.67 -5.55 7.71
CA SER A 454 -5.89 -4.57 6.97
C SER A 454 -4.44 -5.05 6.73
N LEU A 455 -3.78 -5.57 7.77
CA LEU A 455 -2.43 -6.12 7.67
C LEU A 455 -2.37 -7.36 6.77
N ASN A 456 -3.35 -8.26 6.84
CA ASN A 456 -3.40 -9.43 5.97
C ASN A 456 -3.60 -9.04 4.50
N SER A 457 -4.43 -8.03 4.22
CA SER A 457 -4.58 -7.48 2.86
C SER A 457 -3.25 -6.93 2.34
N LEU A 458 -2.54 -6.16 3.17
CA LEU A 458 -1.23 -5.61 2.82
C LEU A 458 -0.23 -6.73 2.51
N MET A 459 -0.11 -7.72 3.39
CA MET A 459 0.83 -8.83 3.20
C MET A 459 0.53 -9.64 1.94
N ASN A 460 -0.75 -9.94 1.67
CA ASN A 460 -1.16 -10.63 0.45
C ASN A 460 -0.78 -9.85 -0.79
N MET A 461 -0.95 -8.52 -0.77
CA MET A 461 -0.55 -7.66 -1.88
C MET A 461 0.97 -7.68 -2.08
N LEU A 462 1.76 -7.55 -1.00
CA LEU A 462 3.23 -7.57 -1.09
C LEU A 462 3.75 -8.89 -1.66
N HIS A 463 3.17 -10.03 -1.27
CA HIS A 463 3.54 -11.34 -1.79
C HIS A 463 3.24 -11.54 -3.29
N GLN A 464 2.35 -10.73 -3.87
CA GLN A 464 2.04 -10.76 -5.31
C GLN A 464 2.99 -9.86 -6.13
N THR A 465 3.88 -9.10 -5.48
CA THR A 465 4.79 -8.15 -6.13
C THR A 465 6.25 -8.60 -6.06
N HIS A 466 7.10 -7.97 -6.86
CA HIS A 466 8.55 -8.12 -6.72
C HIS A 466 9.09 -7.03 -5.77
N PRO A 467 9.56 -7.38 -4.56
CA PRO A 467 9.90 -6.37 -3.56
C PRO A 467 11.30 -5.77 -3.77
N HIS A 468 11.40 -4.45 -3.60
CA HIS A 468 12.66 -3.73 -3.49
C HIS A 468 12.75 -3.07 -2.11
N PHE A 469 13.84 -3.30 -1.39
CA PHE A 469 14.00 -2.83 -0.01
C PHE A 469 14.95 -1.64 0.09
N ILE A 470 14.52 -0.60 0.82
CA ILE A 470 15.35 0.55 1.23
C ILE A 470 15.35 0.60 2.76
N ARG A 471 16.53 0.50 3.38
CA ARG A 471 16.69 0.54 4.84
C ARG A 471 17.29 1.86 5.29
N CYS A 472 16.44 2.71 5.84
CA CYS A 472 16.84 3.98 6.44
C CYS A 472 17.44 3.75 7.83
N ILE A 473 18.58 4.38 8.13
CA ILE A 473 19.28 4.26 9.42
C ILE A 473 19.30 5.63 10.10
N ILE A 474 18.89 5.67 11.37
CA ILE A 474 18.92 6.89 12.18
C ILE A 474 20.38 7.14 12.60
N PRO A 475 20.98 8.29 12.25
CA PRO A 475 22.38 8.55 12.54
C PRO A 475 22.61 8.98 13.99
N ASN A 476 21.67 9.71 14.62
CA ASN A 476 21.76 10.18 16.01
C ASN A 476 20.37 10.51 16.57
N GLU A 477 20.20 10.47 17.89
CA GLU A 477 18.93 10.86 18.55
C GLU A 477 18.78 12.39 18.71
N GLN A 478 19.86 13.15 18.51
CA GLN A 478 19.88 14.61 18.67
C GLN A 478 19.26 15.38 17.49
N LYS A 479 18.83 14.68 16.43
CA LYS A 479 18.27 15.26 15.19
C LYS A 479 19.22 16.22 14.46
N LYS A 480 20.54 16.02 14.61
CA LYS A 480 21.57 16.89 13.99
C LYS A 480 22.13 16.28 12.72
N SER A 481 22.21 17.07 11.65
CA SER A 481 22.91 16.66 10.43
C SER A 481 24.41 16.49 10.68
N GLY A 482 25.05 15.53 9.99
CA GLY A 482 26.50 15.29 10.04
C GLY A 482 27.03 14.60 11.31
N VAL A 483 26.18 14.30 12.29
CA VAL A 483 26.55 13.60 13.53
C VAL A 483 26.13 12.13 13.44
N ILE A 484 27.02 11.21 13.82
CA ILE A 484 26.73 9.77 13.86
C ILE A 484 27.07 9.17 15.23
N GLU A 485 26.12 8.44 15.80
CA GLU A 485 26.26 7.72 17.06
C GLU A 485 26.47 6.23 16.77
N ALA A 486 27.73 5.79 16.85
CA ALA A 486 28.12 4.44 16.48
C ALA A 486 27.33 3.33 17.22
N PRO A 487 27.08 3.40 18.55
CA PRO A 487 26.29 2.37 19.23
C PRO A 487 24.85 2.27 18.73
N LEU A 488 24.22 3.40 18.40
CA LEU A 488 22.86 3.46 17.88
C LEU A 488 22.78 2.84 16.48
N VAL A 489 23.74 3.19 15.61
CA VAL A 489 23.82 2.64 14.25
C VAL A 489 24.14 1.15 14.27
N LEU A 490 25.07 0.71 15.13
CA LEU A 490 25.41 -0.70 15.28
C LEU A 490 24.20 -1.53 15.71
N ASN A 491 23.45 -1.06 16.70
CA ASN A 491 22.24 -1.74 17.15
C ASN A 491 21.21 -1.88 16.01
N GLN A 492 20.97 -0.81 15.24
CA GLN A 492 20.06 -0.86 14.08
C GLN A 492 20.53 -1.85 13.01
N LEU A 493 21.83 -1.88 12.69
CA LEU A 493 22.38 -2.80 11.69
C LEU A 493 22.25 -4.27 12.10
N THR A 494 22.43 -4.56 13.39
CA THR A 494 22.25 -5.89 13.96
C THR A 494 20.78 -6.30 13.97
N CYS A 495 19.91 -5.46 14.53
CA CYS A 495 18.48 -5.74 14.62
C CYS A 495 17.83 -5.90 13.24
N ASN A 496 18.14 -5.03 12.30
CA ASN A 496 17.59 -5.14 10.96
C ASN A 496 18.15 -6.36 10.21
N GLY A 497 19.16 -7.09 10.71
CA GLY A 497 19.77 -8.21 9.98
C GLY A 497 20.47 -7.76 8.69
N VAL A 498 20.98 -6.53 8.66
CA VAL A 498 21.68 -5.97 7.50
C VAL A 498 22.99 -6.73 7.26
N LEU A 499 23.67 -7.13 8.34
CA LEU A 499 24.94 -7.86 8.25
C LEU A 499 24.76 -9.23 7.60
N GLU A 500 23.69 -9.95 7.97
CA GLU A 500 23.33 -11.25 7.40
C GLU A 500 22.89 -11.11 5.94
N GLY A 501 22.10 -10.08 5.62
CA GLY A 501 21.77 -9.69 4.24
C GLY A 501 23.01 -9.50 3.36
N ILE A 502 23.98 -8.70 3.84
CA ILE A 502 25.22 -8.45 3.10
C ILE A 502 26.04 -9.75 2.93
N ARG A 503 26.10 -10.60 3.96
CA ARG A 503 26.82 -11.88 3.87
C ARG A 503 26.24 -12.78 2.78
N ILE A 504 24.92 -12.84 2.65
CA ILE A 504 24.24 -13.65 1.62
C ILE A 504 24.41 -13.04 0.25
N CYS A 505 24.17 -11.74 0.07
CA CYS A 505 24.37 -11.09 -1.22
C CYS A 505 25.83 -11.18 -1.70
N ARG A 506 26.80 -11.25 -0.78
CA ARG A 506 28.23 -11.41 -1.11
C ARG A 506 28.61 -12.87 -1.43
N LYS A 507 28.06 -13.85 -0.72
CA LYS A 507 28.34 -15.28 -0.97
C LYS A 507 27.54 -15.83 -2.16
N GLY A 508 26.30 -15.40 -2.30
CA GLY A 508 25.37 -15.78 -3.35
C GLY A 508 25.52 -14.99 -4.64
N TYR A 509 24.50 -15.09 -5.48
CA TYR A 509 24.43 -14.51 -6.82
C TYR A 509 23.14 -13.69 -6.95
N PRO A 510 23.10 -12.47 -6.40
CA PRO A 510 21.87 -11.68 -6.26
C PRO A 510 21.26 -11.23 -7.60
N ASN A 511 22.04 -11.34 -8.68
CA ASN A 511 21.64 -10.93 -10.01
C ASN A 511 21.39 -12.18 -10.86
N ARG A 512 20.21 -12.29 -11.47
CA ARG A 512 19.87 -13.43 -12.33
C ARG A 512 19.15 -12.99 -13.59
N MET A 513 19.41 -13.69 -14.69
CA MET A 513 18.78 -13.45 -15.99
C MET A 513 18.41 -14.78 -16.61
N THR A 514 17.29 -14.82 -17.33
CA THR A 514 16.96 -16.00 -18.14
C THR A 514 17.96 -16.14 -19.29
N PHE A 515 18.17 -17.36 -19.79
CA PHE A 515 19.06 -17.55 -20.94
C PHE A 515 18.62 -16.76 -22.18
N ALA A 516 17.31 -16.64 -22.41
CA ALA A 516 16.78 -15.85 -23.52
C ALA A 516 17.15 -14.37 -23.38
N GLU A 517 16.94 -13.79 -22.19
CA GLU A 517 17.26 -12.39 -21.91
C GLU A 517 18.76 -12.13 -21.95
N PHE A 518 19.58 -13.01 -21.36
CA PHE A 518 21.04 -12.87 -21.38
C PHE A 518 21.59 -12.89 -22.81
N ARG A 519 21.15 -13.86 -23.62
CA ARG A 519 21.52 -13.97 -25.03
C ARG A 519 21.12 -12.70 -25.78
N TYR A 520 19.84 -12.31 -25.68
CA TYR A 520 19.31 -11.16 -26.39
C TYR A 520 20.08 -9.87 -26.05
N ARG A 521 20.29 -9.62 -24.75
CA ARG A 521 20.89 -8.39 -24.25
C ARG A 521 22.39 -8.28 -24.55
N TYR A 522 23.14 -9.37 -24.43
CA TYR A 522 24.60 -9.37 -24.57
C TYR A 522 25.13 -9.98 -25.87
N ALA A 523 24.26 -10.29 -26.84
CA ALA A 523 24.65 -10.87 -28.14
C ALA A 523 25.78 -10.08 -28.83
N ILE A 524 25.77 -8.74 -28.71
CA ILE A 524 26.79 -7.87 -29.33
C ILE A 524 28.22 -8.17 -28.84
N LEU A 525 28.38 -8.74 -27.65
CA LEU A 525 29.68 -9.08 -27.08
C LEU A 525 30.25 -10.40 -27.63
N ALA A 526 29.40 -11.27 -28.16
CA ALA A 526 29.74 -12.62 -28.62
C ALA A 526 28.75 -13.09 -29.70
N ALA A 527 28.72 -12.38 -30.83
CA ALA A 527 27.68 -12.54 -31.86
C ALA A 527 27.66 -13.95 -32.50
N ASP A 528 28.82 -14.53 -32.77
CA ASP A 528 28.93 -15.87 -33.39
C ASP A 528 28.36 -16.96 -32.47
N GLU A 529 28.65 -16.87 -31.17
CA GLU A 529 28.17 -17.81 -30.17
C GLU A 529 26.67 -17.63 -29.89
N ALA A 530 26.22 -16.37 -29.91
CA ALA A 530 24.82 -15.99 -29.76
C ALA A 530 23.94 -16.44 -30.94
N ALA A 531 24.51 -16.80 -32.08
CA ALA A 531 23.76 -17.32 -33.23
C ALA A 531 23.24 -18.76 -33.03
N THR A 532 23.73 -19.47 -32.00
CA THR A 532 23.26 -20.84 -31.67
C THR A 532 21.74 -20.86 -31.42
N PRO A 533 20.96 -21.78 -32.01
CA PRO A 533 19.49 -21.76 -31.90
C PRO A 533 18.99 -21.87 -30.46
N ASP A 534 19.53 -22.79 -29.67
CA ASP A 534 19.16 -22.96 -28.26
C ASP A 534 19.72 -21.84 -27.39
N ALA A 535 18.85 -21.19 -26.61
CA ALA A 535 19.24 -20.06 -25.76
C ALA A 535 20.16 -20.48 -24.60
N GLY A 536 19.96 -21.68 -24.05
CA GLY A 536 20.78 -22.20 -22.96
C GLY A 536 22.20 -22.49 -23.42
N GLU A 537 22.35 -23.21 -24.53
CA GLU A 537 23.64 -23.51 -25.14
C GLU A 537 24.35 -22.24 -25.64
N ALA A 538 23.61 -21.31 -26.27
CA ALA A 538 24.14 -20.00 -26.68
C ALA A 538 24.72 -19.23 -25.48
N SER A 539 23.96 -19.12 -24.39
CA SER A 539 24.39 -18.41 -23.18
C SER A 539 25.64 -19.01 -22.57
N LYS A 540 25.75 -20.34 -22.53
CA LYS A 540 26.95 -21.05 -22.05
C LYS A 540 28.17 -20.74 -22.92
N LYS A 541 28.04 -20.85 -24.24
CA LYS A 541 29.14 -20.54 -25.18
C LYS A 541 29.58 -19.08 -25.12
N MET A 542 28.63 -18.16 -24.98
CA MET A 542 28.92 -16.73 -24.80
C MET A 542 29.72 -16.47 -23.52
N LEU A 543 29.31 -17.06 -22.39
CA LEU A 543 30.03 -16.96 -21.11
C LEU A 543 31.44 -17.57 -21.21
N ASP A 544 31.60 -18.69 -21.90
CA ASP A 544 32.90 -19.32 -22.12
C ASP A 544 33.83 -18.41 -22.94
N LYS A 545 33.33 -17.74 -23.98
CA LYS A 545 34.13 -16.77 -24.76
C LYS A 545 34.50 -15.54 -23.93
N LEU A 546 33.58 -15.02 -23.13
CA LEU A 546 33.84 -13.89 -22.23
C LEU A 546 34.87 -14.24 -21.16
N THR A 547 34.87 -15.50 -20.73
CA THR A 547 35.88 -16.03 -19.80
C THR A 547 37.24 -16.18 -20.50
N LYS A 548 37.29 -16.77 -21.70
CA LYS A 548 38.52 -16.92 -22.50
C LYS A 548 39.15 -15.59 -22.91
N SER A 549 38.33 -14.56 -23.13
CA SER A 549 38.78 -13.19 -23.42
C SER A 549 39.14 -12.38 -22.16
N ASN A 550 39.15 -13.02 -20.99
CA ASN A 550 39.50 -12.44 -19.69
C ASN A 550 38.62 -11.24 -19.28
N LYS A 551 37.41 -11.15 -19.84
CA LYS A 551 36.40 -10.13 -19.45
C LYS A 551 35.58 -10.57 -18.24
N LEU A 552 35.44 -11.88 -18.04
CA LEU A 552 34.79 -12.50 -16.89
C LEU A 552 35.67 -13.61 -16.29
N GLN A 553 35.49 -13.88 -15.01
CA GLN A 553 36.11 -14.99 -14.30
C GLN A 553 35.04 -16.02 -13.91
N LEU A 554 35.41 -17.31 -13.78
CA LEU A 554 34.47 -18.38 -13.41
C LEU A 554 33.81 -18.17 -12.04
N GLU A 555 34.45 -17.41 -11.15
CA GLU A 555 33.90 -17.10 -9.81
C GLU A 555 32.82 -16.02 -9.83
N ASN A 556 32.68 -15.30 -10.95
CA ASN A 556 31.78 -14.16 -11.08
C ASN A 556 30.34 -14.58 -11.43
N PHE A 557 30.16 -15.80 -11.93
CA PHE A 557 28.86 -16.30 -12.38
C PHE A 557 28.69 -17.80 -12.12
N LYS A 558 27.43 -18.23 -12.12
CA LYS A 558 27.02 -19.64 -12.14
C LYS A 558 25.91 -19.84 -13.16
N ILE A 559 25.88 -21.03 -13.75
CA ILE A 559 24.89 -21.41 -14.75
C ILE A 559 23.91 -22.36 -14.07
N GLY A 560 22.62 -22.00 -14.06
CA GLY A 560 21.53 -22.86 -13.61
C GLY A 560 20.95 -23.72 -14.74
N LYS A 561 19.72 -24.19 -14.54
CA LYS A 561 18.95 -24.95 -15.54
C LYS A 561 18.30 -24.07 -16.59
N THR A 562 17.82 -22.88 -16.20
CA THR A 562 17.10 -21.94 -17.08
C THR A 562 17.67 -20.53 -17.05
N LYS A 563 18.54 -20.22 -16.07
CA LYS A 563 19.06 -18.88 -15.79
C LYS A 563 20.58 -18.85 -15.64
N VAL A 564 21.14 -17.67 -15.87
CA VAL A 564 22.51 -17.31 -15.48
C VAL A 564 22.46 -16.46 -14.22
N PHE A 565 23.34 -16.76 -13.28
CA PHE A 565 23.46 -16.12 -11.98
C PHE A 565 24.79 -15.36 -11.90
N PHE A 566 24.77 -14.12 -11.43
CA PHE A 566 25.92 -13.22 -11.36
C PHE A 566 26.13 -12.71 -9.94
N LYS A 567 27.39 -12.53 -9.57
CA LYS A 567 27.74 -11.79 -8.35
C LYS A 567 27.37 -10.31 -8.48
N ALA A 568 27.27 -9.65 -7.32
CA ALA A 568 27.03 -8.21 -7.26
C ALA A 568 28.08 -7.43 -8.08
N GLY A 569 27.63 -6.42 -8.82
CA GLY A 569 28.48 -5.56 -9.66
C GLY A 569 28.94 -6.16 -11.00
N ILE A 570 28.75 -7.47 -11.24
CA ILE A 570 29.16 -8.09 -12.51
C ILE A 570 28.24 -7.70 -13.66
N LEU A 571 26.92 -7.61 -13.43
CA LEU A 571 25.99 -7.11 -14.44
C LEU A 571 26.32 -5.66 -14.84
N ALA A 572 26.68 -4.79 -13.90
CA ALA A 572 27.08 -3.41 -14.22
C ALA A 572 28.30 -3.38 -15.15
N LYS A 573 29.33 -4.20 -14.86
CA LYS A 573 30.49 -4.35 -15.77
C LYS A 573 30.12 -4.90 -17.14
N MET A 574 29.15 -5.82 -17.20
CA MET A 574 28.64 -6.35 -18.47
C MET A 574 27.92 -5.28 -19.29
N GLU A 575 27.14 -4.41 -18.64
CA GLU A 575 26.55 -3.24 -19.29
C GLU A 575 27.62 -2.25 -19.77
N ASP A 576 28.66 -1.97 -18.98
CA ASP A 576 29.77 -1.10 -19.43
C ASP A 576 30.43 -1.64 -20.71
N PHE A 577 30.65 -2.95 -20.80
CA PHE A 577 31.19 -3.58 -22.01
C PHE A 577 30.23 -3.50 -23.19
N ARG A 578 28.93 -3.68 -22.94
CA ARG A 578 27.89 -3.59 -23.96
C ARG A 578 27.75 -2.16 -24.47
N ASP A 579 27.72 -1.17 -23.59
CA ASP A 579 27.64 0.25 -23.92
C ASP A 579 28.86 0.71 -24.72
N ALA A 580 30.06 0.24 -24.37
CA ALA A 580 31.27 0.50 -25.16
C ALA A 580 31.14 -0.05 -26.60
N ALA A 581 30.61 -1.26 -26.76
CA ALA A 581 30.38 -1.86 -28.08
C ALA A 581 29.26 -1.14 -28.86
N LEU A 582 28.14 -0.84 -28.20
CA LEU A 582 27.01 -0.12 -28.79
C LEU A 582 27.39 1.29 -29.22
N THR A 583 28.20 2.00 -28.43
CA THR A 583 28.66 3.37 -28.74
C THR A 583 29.29 3.45 -30.12
N ILE A 584 30.09 2.46 -30.52
CA ILE A 584 30.73 2.41 -31.85
C ILE A 584 29.67 2.31 -32.97
N VAL A 585 28.64 1.48 -32.78
CA VAL A 585 27.57 1.25 -33.76
C VAL A 585 26.63 2.45 -33.82
N ILE A 586 26.18 2.92 -32.66
CA ILE A 586 25.26 4.06 -32.52
C ILE A 586 25.90 5.34 -33.07
N THR A 587 27.20 5.56 -32.90
CA THR A 587 27.88 6.72 -33.49
C THR A 587 27.80 6.71 -35.03
N LYS A 588 27.97 5.53 -35.65
CA LYS A 588 27.81 5.38 -37.12
C LYS A 588 26.38 5.66 -37.56
N LEU A 589 25.39 5.12 -36.84
CA LEU A 589 23.98 5.39 -37.11
C LEU A 589 23.65 6.89 -36.98
N GLN A 590 24.03 7.50 -35.86
CA GLN A 590 23.84 8.94 -35.60
C GLN A 590 24.48 9.81 -36.68
N SER A 591 25.69 9.47 -37.15
CA SER A 591 26.34 10.20 -38.24
C SER A 591 25.55 10.15 -39.55
N THR A 592 24.96 8.99 -39.86
CA THR A 592 24.14 8.78 -41.06
C THR A 592 22.81 9.53 -40.94
N CYS A 593 22.14 9.44 -39.79
CA CYS A 593 20.90 10.18 -39.52
C CYS A 593 21.11 11.69 -39.58
N ARG A 594 22.18 12.21 -38.97
CA ARG A 594 22.54 13.64 -39.04
C ARG A 594 22.84 14.07 -40.48
N GLY A 595 23.54 13.24 -41.26
CA GLY A 595 23.78 13.49 -42.68
C GLY A 595 22.48 13.53 -43.50
N TYR A 596 21.56 12.61 -43.24
CA TYR A 596 20.23 12.59 -43.87
C TYR A 596 19.41 13.84 -43.52
N LEU A 597 19.31 14.18 -42.24
CA LEU A 597 18.60 15.37 -41.77
C LEU A 597 19.19 16.66 -42.36
N ALA A 598 20.53 16.77 -42.40
CA ALA A 598 21.21 17.90 -43.03
C ALA A 598 20.89 18.00 -44.53
N LYS A 599 20.81 16.87 -45.24
CA LYS A 599 20.42 16.83 -46.66
C LYS A 599 18.97 17.27 -46.86
N CYS A 600 18.05 16.82 -46.01
CA CYS A 600 16.64 17.25 -46.04
C CYS A 600 16.52 18.76 -45.77
N GLU A 601 17.21 19.27 -44.75
CA GLU A 601 17.20 20.70 -44.42
C GLU A 601 17.85 21.55 -45.52
N TYR A 602 18.94 21.08 -46.14
CA TYR A 602 19.55 21.73 -47.28
C TYR A 602 18.59 21.84 -48.47
N GLN A 603 17.89 20.75 -48.80
CA GLN A 603 16.87 20.77 -49.85
C GLN A 603 15.71 21.72 -49.51
N ARG A 604 15.27 21.76 -48.24
CA ARG A 604 14.25 22.70 -47.77
C ARG A 604 14.69 24.15 -47.98
N ARG A 605 15.92 24.48 -47.58
CA ARG A 605 16.53 25.81 -47.76
C ARG A 605 16.70 26.19 -49.23
N GLN A 606 17.17 25.27 -50.08
CA GLN A 606 17.26 25.52 -51.53
C GLN A 606 15.89 25.85 -52.14
N ARG A 607 14.86 25.05 -51.81
CA ARG A 607 13.48 25.31 -52.25
C ARG A 607 12.99 26.66 -51.75
N GLN A 608 13.29 27.01 -50.49
CA GLN A 608 12.92 28.28 -49.90
C GLN A 608 13.61 29.46 -50.61
N THR A 609 14.91 29.38 -50.91
CA THR A 609 15.63 30.42 -51.67
C THR A 609 15.04 30.62 -53.06
N TYR A 610 14.76 29.54 -53.79
CA TYR A 610 14.10 29.63 -55.09
C TYR A 610 12.70 30.25 -54.98
N ALA A 611 11.91 29.82 -53.99
CA ALA A 611 10.58 30.37 -53.75
C ALA A 611 10.63 31.86 -53.41
N ILE A 612 11.58 32.31 -52.57
CA ILE A 612 11.79 33.72 -52.24
C ILE A 612 12.05 34.55 -53.50
N LEU A 613 12.93 34.08 -54.41
CA LEU A 613 13.22 34.78 -55.66
C LEU A 613 11.98 34.89 -56.56
N GLN A 614 11.18 33.82 -56.66
CA GLN A 614 9.92 33.83 -57.41
C GLN A 614 8.90 34.78 -56.79
N VAL A 615 8.75 34.77 -55.46
CA VAL A 615 7.87 35.70 -54.74
C VAL A 615 8.30 37.14 -54.96
N GLN A 616 9.59 37.46 -54.82
CA GLN A 616 10.12 38.80 -55.09
C GLN A 616 9.86 39.25 -56.52
N LYS A 617 10.10 38.37 -57.51
CA LYS A 617 9.81 38.65 -58.92
C LYS A 617 8.32 38.90 -59.14
N ASN A 618 7.46 38.05 -58.58
CA ASN A 618 6.00 38.18 -58.70
C ASN A 618 5.48 39.46 -58.04
N ILE A 619 5.99 39.83 -56.87
CA ILE A 619 5.64 41.09 -56.18
C ILE A 619 6.05 42.29 -57.04
N ARG A 620 7.27 42.31 -57.58
CA ARG A 620 7.72 43.39 -58.48
C ARG A 620 6.85 43.49 -59.72
N SER A 621 6.55 42.36 -60.38
CA SER A 621 5.63 42.31 -61.52
C SER A 621 4.22 42.79 -61.15
N TRP A 622 3.70 42.39 -59.99
CA TRP A 622 2.39 42.82 -59.49
C TRP A 622 2.31 44.33 -59.24
N ILE A 623 3.36 44.93 -58.66
CA ILE A 623 3.44 46.38 -58.44
C ILE A 623 3.30 47.15 -59.76
N THR A 624 3.86 46.64 -60.85
CA THR A 624 3.72 47.21 -62.20
C THR A 624 2.35 46.90 -62.83
N LEU A 625 1.92 45.62 -62.78
CA LEU A 625 0.69 45.15 -63.41
C LEU A 625 -0.57 45.76 -62.79
N ARG A 626 -0.61 45.96 -61.46
CA ARG A 626 -1.79 46.53 -60.76
C ARG A 626 -2.15 47.94 -61.25
N THR A 627 -1.18 48.69 -61.77
CA THR A 627 -1.39 50.03 -62.34
C THR A 627 -1.70 49.99 -63.83
N TRP A 628 -1.39 48.90 -64.53
CA TRP A 628 -1.52 48.80 -65.99
C TRP A 628 -2.99 48.63 -66.43
N ALA A 629 -3.46 49.50 -67.33
CA ALA A 629 -4.84 49.54 -67.79
C ALA A 629 -5.31 48.22 -68.46
N TRP A 630 -4.47 47.62 -69.30
CA TRP A 630 -4.77 46.35 -69.97
C TRP A 630 -4.92 45.19 -68.98
N TYR A 631 -4.14 45.17 -67.91
CA TYR A 631 -4.25 44.13 -66.88
C TYR A 631 -5.53 44.28 -66.05
N LYS A 632 -5.95 45.51 -65.74
CA LYS A 632 -7.25 45.79 -65.10
C LYS A 632 -8.43 45.34 -65.99
N LEU A 633 -8.33 45.57 -67.31
CA LEU A 633 -9.32 45.09 -68.27
C LEU A 633 -9.34 43.54 -68.30
N TYR A 634 -8.17 42.91 -68.39
CA TYR A 634 -8.03 41.46 -68.34
C TYR A 634 -8.63 40.85 -67.07
N GLN A 635 -8.41 41.43 -65.89
CA GLN A 635 -9.01 40.95 -64.64
C GLN A 635 -10.55 41.02 -64.63
N ARG A 636 -11.15 42.03 -65.28
CA ARG A 636 -12.61 42.14 -65.43
C ARG A 636 -13.17 41.14 -66.44
N VAL A 637 -12.43 40.84 -67.50
CA VAL A 637 -12.85 39.93 -68.57
C VAL A 637 -12.59 38.46 -68.23
N LYS A 638 -11.49 38.14 -67.54
CA LYS A 638 -11.09 36.76 -67.20
C LYS A 638 -12.19 35.92 -66.50
N PRO A 639 -12.91 36.40 -65.47
CA PRO A 639 -13.99 35.62 -64.85
C PRO A 639 -15.23 35.46 -65.74
N LEU A 640 -15.39 36.31 -66.77
CA LEU A 640 -16.46 36.19 -67.77
C LEU A 640 -16.12 35.14 -68.84
N LEU A 641 -14.85 34.73 -68.94
CA LEU A 641 -14.41 33.61 -69.77
C LEU A 641 -14.66 32.27 -69.05
N VAL A 642 -15.94 31.96 -68.82
CA VAL A 642 -16.39 30.68 -68.27
C VAL A 642 -16.05 29.58 -69.29
N GLY A 643 -15.08 28.72 -68.98
CA GLY A 643 -14.70 27.58 -69.84
C GLY A 643 -13.20 27.32 -70.00
N LEU A 644 -12.32 28.16 -69.46
CA LEU A 644 -10.86 27.98 -69.53
C LEU A 644 -10.24 27.25 -68.31
N ARG A 645 -11.00 26.39 -67.60
CA ARG A 645 -10.34 25.36 -66.77
C ARG A 645 -9.81 24.33 -67.75
N SER A 646 -8.48 24.22 -67.88
CA SER A 646 -7.91 23.23 -68.79
C SER A 646 -8.40 21.84 -68.38
N ASN A 647 -8.68 20.95 -69.34
CA ASN A 647 -9.05 19.56 -69.06
C ASN A 647 -8.06 18.88 -68.08
N ALA A 648 -6.79 19.29 -68.09
CA ALA A 648 -5.77 18.79 -67.17
C ALA A 648 -5.99 19.17 -65.68
N GLU A 649 -6.61 20.31 -65.37
CA GLU A 649 -6.96 20.66 -63.98
C GLU A 649 -8.14 19.85 -63.46
N VAL A 650 -9.11 19.56 -64.34
CA VAL A 650 -10.25 18.71 -64.02
C VAL A 650 -9.78 17.27 -63.79
N GLU A 651 -8.94 16.74 -64.69
CA GLU A 651 -8.36 15.40 -64.58
C GLU A 651 -7.48 15.25 -63.32
N ALA A 652 -6.71 16.28 -62.95
CA ALA A 652 -5.93 16.28 -61.71
C ALA A 652 -6.80 16.31 -60.44
N LEU A 653 -7.93 17.01 -60.47
CA LEU A 653 -8.90 17.04 -59.37
C LEU A 653 -9.63 15.70 -59.25
N GLU A 654 -10.06 15.12 -60.36
CA GLU A 654 -10.68 13.78 -60.39
C GLU A 654 -9.74 12.72 -59.83
N LYS A 655 -8.44 12.76 -60.17
CA LYS A 655 -7.45 11.85 -59.59
C LYS A 655 -7.31 12.03 -58.08
N LYS A 656 -7.27 13.27 -57.58
CA LYS A 656 -7.21 13.55 -56.13
C LYS A 656 -8.46 13.11 -55.38
N ILE A 657 -9.64 13.32 -55.97
CA ILE A 657 -10.91 12.87 -55.40
C ILE A 657 -10.87 11.35 -55.25
N LYS A 658 -10.43 10.64 -56.30
CA LYS A 658 -10.33 9.18 -56.29
C LYS A 658 -9.33 8.65 -55.23
N GLU A 659 -8.15 9.26 -55.12
CA GLU A 659 -7.17 8.91 -54.07
C GLU A 659 -7.72 9.16 -52.65
N MET A 660 -8.45 10.26 -52.45
CA MET A 660 -9.09 10.58 -51.17
C MET A 660 -10.21 9.60 -50.82
N GLU A 661 -11.04 9.23 -51.80
CA GLU A 661 -12.11 8.24 -51.63
C GLU A 661 -11.56 6.85 -51.27
N GLU A 662 -10.46 6.42 -51.90
CA GLU A 662 -9.78 5.16 -51.57
C GLU A 662 -9.17 5.17 -50.15
N ASN A 663 -8.50 6.26 -49.77
CA ASN A 663 -7.97 6.41 -48.41
C ASN A 663 -9.08 6.46 -47.35
N GLN A 664 -10.16 7.18 -47.61
CA GLN A 664 -11.30 7.25 -46.69
C GLN A 664 -11.97 5.88 -46.52
N LYS A 665 -12.07 5.11 -47.60
CA LYS A 665 -12.61 3.74 -47.55
C LYS A 665 -11.74 2.82 -46.69
N THR A 666 -10.43 2.84 -46.91
CA THR A 666 -9.49 1.99 -46.14
C THR A 666 -9.41 2.37 -44.65
N GLU A 667 -9.47 3.66 -44.31
CA GLU A 667 -9.58 4.10 -42.92
C GLU A 667 -10.90 3.67 -42.28
N ASN A 668 -12.02 3.81 -42.98
CA ASN A 668 -13.33 3.39 -42.48
C ASN A 668 -13.39 1.87 -42.24
N ASP A 669 -12.89 1.07 -43.18
CA ASP A 669 -12.84 -0.39 -43.04
C ASP A 669 -11.96 -0.80 -41.84
N SER A 670 -10.81 -0.14 -41.65
CA SER A 670 -9.94 -0.36 -40.49
C SER A 670 -10.62 0.05 -39.16
N ARG A 671 -11.36 1.17 -39.17
CA ARG A 671 -12.05 1.67 -37.98
C ARG A 671 -13.21 0.77 -37.56
N GLU A 672 -13.96 0.22 -38.52
CA GLU A 672 -15.03 -0.74 -38.23
C GLU A 672 -14.47 -2.04 -37.65
N LYS A 673 -13.35 -2.56 -38.18
CA LYS A 673 -12.67 -3.74 -37.62
C LYS A 673 -12.23 -3.51 -36.17
N LEU A 674 -11.58 -2.38 -35.89
CA LEU A 674 -11.12 -2.03 -34.54
C LEU A 674 -12.28 -1.84 -33.56
N LYS A 675 -13.41 -1.27 -34.00
CA LYS A 675 -14.61 -1.16 -33.16
C LYS A 675 -15.20 -2.53 -32.81
N GLU A 676 -15.23 -3.46 -33.76
CA GLU A 676 -15.75 -4.80 -33.50
C GLU A 676 -14.83 -5.59 -32.55
N GLU A 677 -13.50 -5.43 -32.69
CA GLU A 677 -12.54 -5.98 -31.74
C GLU A 677 -12.70 -5.39 -30.34
N LEU A 678 -12.86 -4.07 -30.24
CA LEU A 678 -13.12 -3.39 -28.97
C LEU A 678 -14.41 -3.89 -28.32
N ARG A 679 -15.50 -4.02 -29.09
CA ARG A 679 -16.78 -4.54 -28.58
C ARG A 679 -16.65 -5.97 -28.04
N LYS A 680 -15.89 -6.84 -28.72
CA LYS A 680 -15.61 -8.19 -28.23
C LYS A 680 -14.83 -8.17 -26.93
N LYS A 681 -13.82 -7.29 -26.82
CA LYS A 681 -13.01 -7.13 -25.60
C LYS A 681 -13.81 -6.58 -24.44
N ASP A 682 -14.68 -5.59 -24.68
CA ASP A 682 -15.58 -5.05 -23.67
C ASP A 682 -16.55 -6.12 -23.15
N GLN A 683 -17.04 -6.98 -24.05
CA GLN A 683 -17.92 -8.08 -23.67
C GLN A 683 -17.18 -9.17 -22.88
N GLU A 684 -15.98 -9.56 -23.29
CA GLU A 684 -15.10 -10.45 -22.52
C GLU A 684 -14.83 -9.87 -21.11
N PHE A 685 -14.58 -8.57 -21.02
CA PHE A 685 -14.34 -7.89 -19.74
C PHE A 685 -15.57 -7.91 -18.82
N GLU A 686 -16.75 -7.57 -19.34
CA GLU A 686 -17.99 -7.62 -18.55
C GLU A 686 -18.34 -9.07 -18.13
N ASP A 687 -18.12 -10.06 -19.00
CA ASP A 687 -18.29 -11.48 -18.64
C ASP A 687 -17.33 -11.90 -17.51
N LEU A 688 -16.06 -11.50 -17.60
CA LEU A 688 -15.05 -11.79 -16.58
C LEU A 688 -15.39 -11.11 -15.25
N LYS A 689 -15.83 -9.86 -15.29
CA LYS A 689 -16.28 -9.09 -14.12
C LYS A 689 -17.50 -9.71 -13.46
N ASN A 690 -18.46 -10.20 -14.25
CA ASN A 690 -19.64 -10.91 -13.74
C ASN A 690 -19.24 -12.26 -13.10
N ASN A 691 -18.33 -13.00 -13.73
CA ASN A 691 -17.78 -14.24 -13.16
C ASN A 691 -17.04 -13.98 -11.85
N PHE A 692 -16.19 -12.95 -11.79
CA PHE A 692 -15.50 -12.55 -10.58
C PHE A 692 -16.46 -12.14 -9.47
N ALA A 693 -17.50 -11.36 -9.77
CA ALA A 693 -18.53 -10.98 -8.81
C ALA A 693 -19.31 -12.21 -8.28
N LYS A 694 -19.55 -13.20 -9.14
CA LYS A 694 -20.17 -14.48 -8.75
C LYS A 694 -19.23 -15.28 -7.83
N GLU A 695 -17.96 -15.40 -8.17
CA GLU A 695 -16.96 -16.08 -7.34
C GLU A 695 -16.78 -15.39 -5.99
N GLN A 696 -16.79 -14.06 -5.93
CA GLN A 696 -16.74 -13.32 -4.67
C GLN A 696 -17.96 -13.63 -3.80
N ARG A 697 -19.17 -13.64 -4.37
CA ARG A 697 -20.38 -14.04 -3.63
C ARG A 697 -20.31 -15.48 -3.14
N GLU A 698 -19.76 -16.40 -3.94
CA GLU A 698 -19.56 -17.79 -3.52
C GLU A 698 -18.51 -17.91 -2.41
N LYS A 699 -17.42 -17.14 -2.50
CA LYS A 699 -16.39 -17.07 -1.46
C LYS A 699 -16.95 -16.51 -0.16
N GLU A 700 -17.71 -15.43 -0.20
CA GLU A 700 -18.41 -14.88 0.96
C GLU A 700 -19.38 -15.88 1.58
N LYS A 701 -20.12 -16.63 0.75
CA LYS A 701 -21.02 -17.69 1.21
C LYS A 701 -20.23 -18.80 1.92
N LYS A 702 -19.16 -19.30 1.29
CA LYS A 702 -18.28 -20.30 1.89
C LYS A 702 -17.64 -19.80 3.18
N GLN A 703 -17.25 -18.52 3.25
CA GLN A 703 -16.70 -17.91 4.45
C GLN A 703 -17.73 -17.89 5.59
N LYS A 704 -18.98 -17.52 5.31
CA LYS A 704 -20.08 -17.61 6.28
C LYS A 704 -20.33 -19.05 6.72
N ASP A 705 -20.26 -20.01 5.81
CA ASP A 705 -20.42 -21.43 6.13
C ASP A 705 -19.27 -21.93 7.03
N ILE A 706 -18.03 -21.51 6.76
CA ILE A 706 -16.84 -21.79 7.59
C ILE A 706 -16.99 -21.17 8.98
N GLU A 707 -17.44 -19.92 9.08
CA GLU A 707 -17.69 -19.26 10.37
C GLU A 707 -18.75 -19.99 11.18
N ALA A 708 -19.85 -20.40 10.54
CA ALA A 708 -20.90 -21.19 11.19
C ALA A 708 -20.40 -22.57 11.63
N LEU A 709 -19.54 -23.22 10.83
CA LEU A 709 -18.90 -24.48 11.21
C LEU A 709 -17.94 -24.29 12.39
N ASN A 710 -17.15 -23.22 12.40
CA ASN A 710 -16.24 -22.90 13.51
C ASN A 710 -16.99 -22.55 14.80
N GLU A 711 -18.15 -21.91 14.71
CA GLU A 711 -19.02 -21.68 15.87
C GLU A 711 -19.57 -23.00 16.42
N LYS A 712 -20.06 -23.89 15.56
CA LYS A 712 -20.47 -25.25 15.97
C LYS A 712 -19.32 -26.03 16.58
N LEU A 713 -18.12 -25.94 16.00
CA LEU A 713 -16.93 -26.61 16.53
C LEU A 713 -16.60 -26.12 17.94
N ARG A 714 -16.63 -24.81 18.18
CA ARG A 714 -16.42 -24.23 19.52
C ARG A 714 -17.48 -24.67 20.54
N ASP A 715 -18.72 -24.81 20.12
CA ASP A 715 -19.79 -25.33 20.98
C ASP A 715 -19.60 -26.82 21.30
N GLU A 716 -19.16 -27.62 20.33
CA GLU A 716 -18.81 -29.03 20.54
C GLU A 716 -17.55 -29.19 21.40
N GLU A 717 -16.52 -28.34 21.23
CA GLU A 717 -15.33 -28.30 22.10
C GLU A 717 -15.71 -27.97 23.55
N ARG A 718 -16.59 -26.98 23.78
CA ARG A 718 -17.11 -26.68 25.12
C ARG A 718 -17.87 -27.87 25.72
N ARG A 719 -18.73 -28.53 24.93
CA ARG A 719 -19.44 -29.74 25.37
C ARG A 719 -18.47 -30.86 25.71
N PHE A 720 -17.41 -31.02 24.90
CA PHE A 720 -16.38 -32.03 25.12
C PHE A 720 -15.60 -31.76 26.41
N GLU A 721 -15.16 -30.52 26.66
CA GLU A 721 -14.51 -30.13 27.92
C GLU A 721 -15.41 -30.34 29.14
N GLU A 722 -16.70 -30.01 29.02
CA GLU A 722 -17.68 -30.20 30.08
C GLU A 722 -17.94 -31.69 30.38
N LEU A 723 -18.02 -32.52 29.32
CA LEU A 723 -18.08 -33.98 29.42
C LEU A 723 -16.79 -34.55 30.03
N GLN A 724 -15.62 -34.03 29.67
CA GLN A 724 -14.33 -34.46 30.22
C GLN A 724 -14.24 -34.16 31.71
N ARG A 725 -14.67 -32.96 32.16
CA ARG A 725 -14.78 -32.62 33.58
C ARG A 725 -15.72 -33.56 34.31
N ARG A 726 -16.91 -33.79 33.76
CA ARG A 726 -17.92 -34.69 34.36
C ARG A 726 -17.44 -36.14 34.45
N SER A 727 -16.68 -36.60 33.46
CA SER A 727 -16.02 -37.92 33.48
C SER A 727 -14.90 -37.97 34.52
N GLY A 728 -14.11 -36.90 34.64
CA GLY A 728 -13.06 -36.79 35.66
C GLY A 728 -13.61 -36.81 37.08
N ASP A 729 -14.74 -36.13 37.32
CA ASP A 729 -15.41 -36.12 38.62
C ASP A 729 -16.00 -37.50 38.96
N LYS A 730 -16.63 -38.18 37.99
CA LYS A 730 -17.08 -39.58 38.14
C LYS A 730 -15.93 -40.56 38.42
N ASN A 731 -14.78 -40.38 37.79
CA ASN A 731 -13.60 -41.22 38.07
C ASN A 731 -13.09 -41.00 39.50
N LYS A 732 -13.06 -39.76 40.00
CA LYS A 732 -12.70 -39.47 41.40
C LYS A 732 -13.72 -40.06 42.39
N GLU A 733 -14.99 -40.09 42.03
CA GLU A 733 -16.06 -40.69 42.83
C GLU A 733 -15.89 -42.22 42.88
N MET A 734 -15.66 -42.87 41.73
CA MET A 734 -15.32 -44.30 41.68
C MET A 734 -14.03 -44.64 42.45
N GLU A 735 -13.00 -43.80 42.39
CA GLU A 735 -11.77 -44.01 43.17
C GLU A 735 -12.02 -43.92 44.69
N LYS A 736 -12.91 -43.05 45.14
CA LYS A 736 -13.32 -42.97 46.55
C LYS A 736 -14.12 -44.20 46.96
N GLU A 737 -15.07 -44.65 46.12
CA GLU A 737 -15.83 -45.87 46.38
C GLU A 737 -14.91 -47.09 46.44
N LEU A 738 -13.96 -47.23 45.51
CA LEU A 738 -12.98 -48.31 45.49
C LEU A 738 -12.11 -48.32 46.75
N LYS A 739 -11.65 -47.16 47.23
CA LYS A 739 -10.91 -47.05 48.50
C LYS A 739 -11.76 -47.46 49.70
N SER A 740 -13.02 -47.04 49.75
CA SER A 740 -13.93 -47.43 50.83
C SER A 740 -14.23 -48.94 50.85
N LEU A 741 -14.30 -49.56 49.67
CA LEU A 741 -14.45 -51.01 49.51
C LEU A 741 -13.17 -51.75 49.92
N GLN A 742 -11.99 -51.22 49.58
CA GLN A 742 -10.71 -51.78 50.02
C GLN A 742 -10.53 -51.70 51.54
N GLU A 743 -10.96 -50.61 52.17
CA GLU A 743 -10.95 -50.47 53.64
C GLU A 743 -11.89 -51.49 54.30
N LYS A 744 -13.12 -51.67 53.79
CA LYS A 744 -14.06 -52.69 54.26
C LYS A 744 -13.49 -54.11 54.11
N HIS A 745 -12.87 -54.41 52.97
CA HIS A 745 -12.29 -55.71 52.70
C HIS A 745 -11.05 -56.00 53.59
N MET A 746 -10.32 -54.95 54.00
CA MET A 746 -9.22 -55.06 54.97
C MET A 746 -9.74 -55.30 56.39
N THR A 747 -10.85 -54.68 56.79
CA THR A 747 -11.47 -54.93 58.10
C THR A 747 -12.06 -56.35 58.19
N GLU A 748 -12.75 -56.82 57.15
CA GLU A 748 -13.30 -58.19 57.11
C GLU A 748 -12.19 -59.25 57.11
N LYS A 749 -11.08 -59.00 56.41
CA LYS A 749 -9.90 -59.88 56.44
C LYS A 749 -9.27 -59.95 57.84
N HIS A 750 -9.21 -58.83 58.56
CA HIS A 750 -8.65 -58.78 59.90
C HIS A 750 -9.51 -59.53 60.94
N GLU A 751 -10.85 -59.48 60.78
CA GLU A 751 -11.79 -60.25 61.59
C GLU A 751 -11.72 -61.77 61.30
N LEU A 752 -11.52 -62.15 60.03
CA LEU A 752 -11.32 -63.56 59.66
C LEU A 752 -9.99 -64.12 60.20
N GLU A 753 -8.89 -63.33 60.12
CA GLU A 753 -7.58 -63.73 60.64
C GLU A 753 -7.56 -63.89 62.18
N THR A 754 -8.33 -63.08 62.91
CA THR A 754 -8.48 -63.24 64.37
C THR A 754 -9.35 -64.44 64.76
N SER A 755 -10.35 -64.79 63.95
CA SER A 755 -11.19 -65.99 64.14
C SER A 755 -10.42 -67.29 63.88
N ILE A 756 -9.60 -67.32 62.82
CA ILE A 756 -8.76 -68.47 62.46
C ILE A 756 -7.67 -68.72 63.52
N ASN A 757 -7.04 -67.67 64.05
CA ASN A 757 -6.03 -67.80 65.10
C ASN A 757 -6.59 -68.26 66.46
N ARG A 758 -7.87 -68.01 66.76
CA ARG A 758 -8.55 -68.60 67.94
C ARG A 758 -8.80 -70.10 67.79
N LYS A 759 -9.23 -70.55 66.60
CA LYS A 759 -9.52 -71.98 66.35
C LYS A 759 -8.27 -72.85 66.23
N ILE A 760 -7.13 -72.27 65.87
CA ILE A 760 -5.84 -72.98 65.81
C ILE A 760 -5.24 -73.18 67.21
N ALA A 761 -5.53 -72.31 68.19
CA ALA A 761 -5.08 -72.47 69.57
C ALA A 761 -5.87 -73.54 70.37
N GLU A 762 -7.14 -73.79 70.01
CA GLU A 762 -7.98 -74.85 70.63
C GLU A 762 -7.70 -76.26 70.06
N ALA A 763 -7.02 -76.35 68.91
CA ALA A 763 -6.78 -77.60 68.18
C ALA A 763 -5.48 -78.35 68.57
N ASP A 764 -4.60 -77.74 69.36
CA ASP A 764 -3.31 -78.35 69.78
C ASP A 764 -3.34 -79.01 71.18
N GLU A 765 -4.44 -78.90 71.93
CA GLU A 765 -4.59 -79.51 73.27
C GLU A 765 -5.37 -80.84 73.27
N TYR A 766 -6.14 -81.15 72.21
CA TYR A 766 -6.87 -82.42 72.08
C TYR A 766 -6.11 -83.55 71.37
N LYS A 767 -4.85 -83.31 70.98
CA LYS A 767 -3.95 -84.31 70.36
C LYS A 767 -3.25 -85.26 71.34
N ARG A 768 -3.60 -85.23 72.64
CA ARG A 768 -2.87 -86.02 73.67
C ARG A 768 -3.72 -86.80 74.68
N GLN A 769 -5.01 -87.05 74.44
CA GLN A 769 -5.80 -87.91 75.33
C GLN A 769 -6.74 -88.87 74.58
N LEU A 770 -6.46 -90.18 74.72
CA LEU A 770 -7.29 -91.37 74.43
C LEU A 770 -7.66 -91.63 72.96
N ALA A 771 -7.12 -92.60 72.22
CA ALA A 771 -6.35 -93.79 72.55
C ALA A 771 -6.98 -94.73 73.60
N THR A 772 -8.21 -95.20 73.37
CA THR A 772 -8.74 -96.54 73.72
C THR A 772 -10.21 -96.62 73.31
N GLN A 773 -10.49 -97.21 72.16
CA GLN A 773 -11.11 -98.53 72.03
C GLN A 773 -12.44 -98.74 72.78
N LYS A 774 -13.46 -98.91 71.93
CA LYS A 774 -14.36 -100.07 71.85
C LYS A 774 -15.59 -100.12 72.75
N GLU A 775 -16.65 -100.52 72.04
CA GLU A 775 -17.66 -101.51 72.45
C GLU A 775 -18.86 -101.00 73.24
N GLN A 776 -20.02 -100.87 72.57
CA GLN A 776 -20.90 -102.03 72.40
C GLN A 776 -22.11 -101.78 71.48
N PHE A 777 -22.43 -102.86 70.76
CA PHE A 777 -23.76 -103.27 70.28
C PHE A 777 -24.37 -102.50 69.11
N SER A 778 -23.98 -102.86 67.88
CA SER A 778 -24.66 -103.90 67.09
C SER A 778 -25.95 -103.36 66.50
N GLU A 779 -25.78 -102.87 65.27
CA GLU A 779 -26.43 -103.47 64.11
C GLU A 779 -27.93 -103.74 64.19
N LEU A 780 -28.59 -103.27 63.14
CA LEU A 780 -29.72 -104.00 62.58
C LEU A 780 -30.97 -104.07 63.47
N GLN A 781 -31.25 -102.98 64.18
CA GLN A 781 -32.62 -102.49 64.26
C GLN A 781 -32.77 -101.16 63.51
N GLN A 782 -32.61 -101.30 62.19
CA GLN A 782 -33.75 -101.14 61.29
C GLN A 782 -34.22 -99.68 61.31
N GLN A 783 -33.51 -98.77 60.65
CA GLN A 783 -33.26 -98.82 59.20
C GLN A 783 -34.53 -99.06 58.35
N LYS A 784 -35.73 -99.05 58.96
CA LYS A 784 -37.03 -99.13 58.29
C LYS A 784 -37.77 -97.78 58.28
N LYS A 785 -37.59 -96.95 59.32
CA LYS A 785 -38.25 -95.63 59.41
C LYS A 785 -37.49 -94.48 58.72
N ALA A 786 -36.21 -94.64 58.43
CA ALA A 786 -35.41 -93.61 57.75
C ALA A 786 -35.54 -93.64 56.22
N GLN A 787 -36.02 -94.75 55.64
CA GLN A 787 -36.19 -94.90 54.19
C GLN A 787 -37.50 -94.27 53.66
N GLU A 788 -38.53 -94.14 54.51
CA GLU A 788 -39.83 -93.57 54.12
C GLU A 788 -39.80 -92.04 54.02
N ILE A 789 -38.94 -91.37 54.79
CA ILE A 789 -38.76 -89.91 54.78
C ILE A 789 -37.87 -89.44 53.61
N ALA A 790 -36.94 -90.29 53.15
CA ALA A 790 -36.05 -89.96 52.02
C ALA A 790 -36.76 -89.99 50.64
N ASN A 791 -37.87 -90.74 50.51
CA ASN A 791 -38.61 -90.84 49.25
C ASN A 791 -39.53 -89.64 48.96
N GLU A 792 -39.96 -88.88 49.98
CA GLU A 792 -40.73 -87.63 49.77
C GLU A 792 -39.81 -86.47 49.34
N ASP A 793 -38.58 -86.41 49.86
CA ASP A 793 -37.61 -85.35 49.55
C ASP A 793 -37.06 -85.47 48.10
N MET A 794 -36.95 -86.71 47.60
CA MET A 794 -36.52 -86.98 46.22
C MET A 794 -37.58 -86.58 45.18
N LYS A 795 -38.87 -86.58 45.54
CA LYS A 795 -39.97 -86.10 44.68
C LYS A 795 -39.93 -84.59 44.47
N GLY A 796 -39.58 -83.82 45.50
CA GLY A 796 -39.42 -82.36 45.41
C GLY A 796 -38.23 -81.92 44.55
N GLN A 797 -37.14 -82.69 44.53
CA GLN A 797 -35.98 -82.38 43.68
C GLN A 797 -36.26 -82.60 42.18
N VAL A 798 -37.12 -83.57 41.83
CA VAL A 798 -37.50 -83.83 40.43
C VAL A 798 -38.40 -82.72 39.86
N GLU A 799 -39.31 -82.14 40.66
CA GLU A 799 -40.12 -80.98 40.24
C GLU A 799 -39.29 -79.69 40.06
N MET A 800 -38.28 -79.46 40.91
CA MET A 800 -37.35 -78.33 40.73
C MET A 800 -36.47 -78.48 39.48
N LEU A 801 -36.08 -79.70 39.12
CA LEU A 801 -35.27 -79.93 37.91
C LEU A 801 -36.10 -79.75 36.63
N ASN A 802 -37.37 -80.16 36.62
CA ASN A 802 -38.26 -79.95 35.46
C ASN A 802 -38.51 -78.46 35.20
N THR A 803 -38.79 -77.66 36.24
CA THR A 803 -39.00 -76.20 36.09
C THR A 803 -37.73 -75.46 35.66
N LYS A 804 -36.54 -75.95 36.04
CA LYS A 804 -35.26 -75.41 35.58
C LYS A 804 -34.98 -75.77 34.12
N MET A 805 -35.42 -76.95 33.67
CA MET A 805 -35.28 -77.39 32.28
C MET A 805 -36.17 -76.57 31.34
N GLU A 806 -37.40 -76.26 31.73
CA GLU A 806 -38.32 -75.39 30.98
C GLU A 806 -37.77 -73.95 30.83
N ARG A 807 -37.21 -73.37 31.91
CA ARG A 807 -36.56 -72.05 31.84
C ARG A 807 -35.34 -72.03 30.91
N LEU A 808 -34.56 -73.10 30.87
CA LEU A 808 -33.38 -73.18 30.00
C LEU A 808 -33.77 -73.33 28.53
N ASP A 809 -34.86 -74.06 28.21
CA ASP A 809 -35.36 -74.15 26.84
C ASP A 809 -35.93 -72.82 26.33
N GLU A 810 -36.57 -72.03 27.20
CA GLU A 810 -37.07 -70.70 26.84
C GLU A 810 -35.93 -69.69 26.63
N GLN A 811 -34.88 -69.74 27.46
CA GLN A 811 -33.65 -68.95 27.24
C GLN A 811 -32.94 -69.35 25.94
N ARG A 812 -32.91 -70.65 25.61
CA ARG A 812 -32.32 -71.14 24.35
C ARG A 812 -33.09 -70.64 23.14
N LYS A 813 -34.42 -70.57 23.20
CA LYS A 813 -35.26 -70.06 22.12
C LYS A 813 -35.04 -68.56 21.89
N ASN A 814 -34.98 -67.75 22.94
CA ASN A 814 -34.71 -66.32 22.83
C ASN A 814 -33.31 -66.04 22.28
N ALA A 815 -32.30 -66.80 22.71
CA ALA A 815 -30.94 -66.68 22.18
C ALA A 815 -30.84 -67.03 20.68
N LEU A 816 -31.65 -67.98 20.20
CA LEU A 816 -31.72 -68.33 18.77
C LEU A 816 -32.39 -67.24 17.94
N GLU A 817 -33.43 -66.58 18.46
CA GLU A 817 -34.09 -65.44 17.79
C GLU A 817 -33.18 -64.20 17.74
N GLU A 818 -32.42 -63.92 18.81
CA GLU A 818 -31.41 -62.85 18.78
C GLU A 818 -30.27 -63.14 17.80
N LEU A 819 -29.80 -64.39 17.72
CA LEU A 819 -28.77 -64.79 16.76
C LEU A 819 -29.23 -64.56 15.32
N ALA A 820 -30.46 -64.97 14.97
CA ALA A 820 -31.02 -64.77 13.63
C ALA A 820 -31.12 -63.28 13.24
N SER A 821 -31.56 -62.43 14.18
CA SER A 821 -31.61 -60.97 14.00
C SER A 821 -30.22 -60.36 13.74
N THR A 822 -29.20 -60.82 14.48
CA THR A 822 -27.83 -60.34 14.28
C THR A 822 -27.20 -60.80 12.97
N GLU A 823 -27.50 -62.02 12.51
CA GLU A 823 -27.07 -62.53 11.20
C GLU A 823 -27.68 -61.73 10.04
N GLU A 824 -28.96 -61.35 10.16
CA GLU A 824 -29.63 -60.52 9.16
C GLU A 824 -29.03 -59.10 9.10
N ARG A 825 -28.73 -58.51 10.26
CA ARG A 825 -28.08 -57.20 10.36
C ARG A 825 -26.65 -57.22 9.79
N LEU A 826 -25.90 -58.30 10.05
CA LEU A 826 -24.55 -58.50 9.51
C LEU A 826 -24.56 -58.63 7.98
N ASN A 827 -25.57 -59.31 7.41
CA ASN A 827 -25.72 -59.43 5.96
C ASN A 827 -26.12 -58.11 5.29
N ALA A 828 -26.95 -57.29 5.94
CA ALA A 828 -27.26 -55.94 5.47
C ALA A 828 -26.01 -55.04 5.48
N GLU A 829 -25.19 -55.13 6.53
CA GLU A 829 -23.95 -54.34 6.67
C GLU A 829 -22.90 -54.76 5.62
N LYS A 830 -22.78 -56.06 5.31
CA LYS A 830 -21.93 -56.55 4.21
C LYS A 830 -22.33 -55.97 2.85
N LYS A 831 -23.64 -55.91 2.54
CA LYS A 831 -24.13 -55.30 1.30
C LYS A 831 -23.81 -53.81 1.21
N LEU A 832 -24.05 -53.05 2.28
CA LEU A 832 -23.70 -51.63 2.34
C LEU A 832 -22.19 -51.38 2.16
N LYS A 833 -21.36 -52.25 2.73
CA LYS A 833 -19.90 -52.19 2.56
C LYS A 833 -19.46 -52.46 1.12
N GLU A 834 -20.10 -53.40 0.42
CA GLU A 834 -19.83 -53.67 -1.00
C GLU A 834 -20.25 -52.51 -1.90
N GLU A 835 -21.41 -51.90 -1.63
CA GLU A 835 -21.89 -50.70 -2.33
C GLU A 835 -20.96 -49.50 -2.10
N ALA A 836 -20.52 -49.29 -0.85
CA ALA A 836 -19.54 -48.26 -0.50
C ALA A 836 -18.18 -48.50 -1.19
N MET A 837 -17.71 -49.75 -1.30
CA MET A 837 -16.48 -50.07 -2.03
C MET A 837 -16.61 -49.82 -3.54
N LYS A 838 -17.78 -50.09 -4.15
CA LYS A 838 -18.05 -49.75 -5.55
C LYS A 838 -18.07 -48.23 -5.76
N ALA A 839 -18.73 -47.48 -4.88
CA ALA A 839 -18.75 -46.03 -4.92
C ALA A 839 -17.34 -45.43 -4.77
N LYS A 840 -16.53 -45.97 -3.84
CA LYS A 840 -15.13 -45.58 -3.65
C LYS A 840 -14.29 -45.80 -4.91
N ARG A 841 -14.40 -46.97 -5.55
CA ARG A 841 -13.68 -47.26 -6.81
C ARG A 841 -14.08 -46.32 -7.95
N LYS A 842 -15.36 -45.95 -8.02
CA LYS A 842 -15.86 -44.97 -9.00
C LYS A 842 -15.27 -43.58 -8.74
N GLN A 843 -15.26 -43.13 -7.48
CA GLN A 843 -14.64 -41.86 -7.10
C GLN A 843 -13.12 -41.85 -7.31
N GLU A 844 -12.42 -42.96 -7.06
CA GLU A 844 -10.98 -43.09 -7.33
C GLU A 844 -10.69 -43.01 -8.85
N ALA A 845 -11.56 -43.56 -9.69
CA ALA A 845 -11.45 -43.45 -11.15
C ALA A 845 -11.75 -42.03 -11.65
N GLU A 846 -12.77 -41.38 -11.13
CA GLU A 846 -13.10 -39.97 -11.44
C GLU A 846 -11.98 -39.02 -10.96
N TYR A 847 -11.43 -39.26 -9.76
CA TYR A 847 -10.29 -38.51 -9.23
C TYR A 847 -9.05 -38.64 -10.12
N LYS A 848 -8.77 -39.85 -10.62
CA LYS A 848 -7.66 -40.08 -11.54
C LYS A 848 -7.84 -39.36 -12.87
N GLN A 849 -9.05 -39.39 -13.46
CA GLN A 849 -9.35 -38.62 -14.67
C GLN A 849 -9.22 -37.11 -14.46
N LEU A 850 -9.62 -36.61 -13.28
CA LEU A 850 -9.46 -35.20 -12.93
C LEU A 850 -7.99 -34.82 -12.75
N LEU A 851 -7.17 -35.73 -12.21
CA LEU A 851 -5.72 -35.55 -12.06
C LEU A 851 -5.05 -35.48 -13.44
N ASP A 852 -5.40 -36.38 -14.36
CA ASP A 852 -4.87 -36.40 -15.74
C ASP A 852 -5.29 -35.13 -16.52
N GLN A 853 -6.53 -34.66 -16.33
CA GLN A 853 -6.99 -33.37 -16.89
C GLN A 853 -6.26 -32.17 -16.28
N PHE A 854 -6.01 -32.19 -14.97
CA PHE A 854 -5.26 -31.15 -14.29
C PHE A 854 -3.82 -31.07 -14.81
N GLU A 855 -3.16 -32.21 -15.02
CA GLU A 855 -1.79 -32.26 -15.55
C GLU A 855 -1.73 -31.75 -17.00
N LEU A 856 -2.73 -32.06 -17.83
CA LEU A 856 -2.85 -31.51 -19.18
C LEU A 856 -3.09 -29.98 -19.18
N LEU A 857 -3.94 -29.49 -18.27
CA LEU A 857 -4.18 -28.06 -18.06
C LEU A 857 -2.93 -27.34 -17.53
N GLN A 858 -2.16 -27.99 -16.67
CA GLN A 858 -0.91 -27.45 -16.14
C GLN A 858 0.15 -27.34 -17.24
N ASN A 859 0.23 -28.31 -18.15
CA ASN A 859 1.12 -28.26 -19.30
C ASN A 859 0.72 -27.16 -20.30
N THR A 860 -0.57 -27.05 -20.63
CA THR A 860 -1.07 -25.98 -21.51
C THR A 860 -0.94 -24.58 -20.90
N HIS A 861 -1.12 -24.46 -19.58
CA HIS A 861 -0.82 -23.22 -18.85
C HIS A 861 0.67 -22.87 -18.94
N LYS A 862 1.55 -23.84 -18.76
CA LYS A 862 3.01 -23.64 -18.86
C LYS A 862 3.44 -23.24 -20.28
N ASP A 863 2.84 -23.83 -21.30
CA ASP A 863 3.07 -23.44 -22.69
C ASP A 863 2.58 -22.01 -22.97
N SER A 864 1.40 -21.66 -22.45
CA SER A 864 0.83 -20.31 -22.55
C SER A 864 1.67 -19.27 -21.79
N GLU A 865 2.20 -19.61 -20.61
CA GLU A 865 3.14 -18.77 -19.87
C GLU A 865 4.44 -18.53 -20.64
N ASN A 866 4.95 -19.56 -21.33
CA ASN A 866 6.17 -19.42 -22.14
C ASN A 866 5.93 -18.51 -23.36
N ASP A 867 4.76 -18.63 -24.00
CA ASP A 867 4.36 -17.74 -25.10
C ASP A 867 4.14 -16.29 -24.64
N ASN A 868 3.53 -16.10 -23.46
CA ASN A 868 3.42 -14.78 -22.84
C ASN A 868 4.80 -14.19 -22.52
N LYS A 869 5.72 -14.97 -21.93
CA LYS A 869 7.10 -14.51 -21.68
C LYS A 869 7.83 -14.11 -22.95
N ARG A 870 7.59 -14.83 -24.06
CA ARG A 870 8.15 -14.48 -25.37
C ARG A 870 7.59 -13.15 -25.89
N ARG A 871 6.27 -12.96 -25.80
CA ARG A 871 5.63 -11.68 -26.19
C ARG A 871 6.06 -10.53 -25.29
N GLU A 872 6.22 -10.75 -23.98
CA GLU A 872 6.74 -9.76 -23.04
C GLU A 872 8.19 -9.36 -23.37
N ALA A 873 9.03 -10.31 -23.79
CA ALA A 873 10.40 -10.03 -24.24
C ALA A 873 10.43 -9.19 -25.53
N GLU A 874 9.57 -9.51 -26.50
CA GLU A 874 9.43 -8.72 -27.74
C GLU A 874 8.92 -7.29 -27.43
N ILE A 875 7.94 -7.15 -26.53
CA ILE A 875 7.43 -5.84 -26.09
C ILE A 875 8.52 -5.04 -25.34
N ALA A 876 9.31 -5.69 -24.49
CA ALA A 876 10.41 -5.04 -23.77
C ALA A 876 11.51 -4.52 -24.71
N GLU A 877 11.80 -5.26 -25.79
CA GLU A 877 12.68 -4.82 -26.88
C GLU A 877 12.16 -3.55 -27.56
N TRP A 878 10.87 -3.52 -27.91
CA TRP A 878 10.24 -2.31 -28.50
C TRP A 878 10.20 -1.13 -27.52
N ARG A 879 10.03 -1.37 -26.21
CA ARG A 879 10.06 -0.33 -25.16
C ARG A 879 11.44 0.30 -25.02
N ASN A 880 12.49 -0.51 -24.98
CA ASN A 880 13.86 0.00 -24.86
C ASN A 880 14.20 0.87 -26.07
N LYS A 881 13.81 0.44 -27.27
CA LYS A 881 13.99 1.22 -28.49
C LYS A 881 13.24 2.56 -28.46
N ALA A 882 11.98 2.54 -28.01
CA ALA A 882 11.20 3.77 -27.86
C ALA A 882 11.78 4.72 -26.79
N HIS A 883 12.36 4.18 -25.72
CA HIS A 883 12.98 4.97 -24.66
C HIS A 883 14.30 5.61 -25.11
N GLU A 884 15.13 4.87 -25.86
CA GLU A 884 16.32 5.40 -26.51
C GLU A 884 15.97 6.54 -27.49
N ASP A 885 14.92 6.35 -28.30
CA ASP A 885 14.43 7.37 -29.21
C ASP A 885 13.91 8.62 -28.47
N ALA A 886 13.18 8.45 -27.36
CA ALA A 886 12.69 9.56 -26.55
C ALA A 886 13.83 10.34 -25.86
N ASN A 887 14.84 9.65 -25.35
CA ASN A 887 16.04 10.26 -24.77
C ASN A 887 16.84 11.02 -25.84
N LEU A 888 16.90 10.49 -27.06
CA LEU A 888 17.52 11.16 -28.19
C LEU A 888 16.74 12.43 -28.58
N ILE A 889 15.41 12.37 -28.64
CA ILE A 889 14.56 13.54 -28.90
C ILE A 889 14.79 14.62 -27.84
N THR A 890 14.84 14.25 -26.56
CA THR A 890 15.05 15.19 -25.46
C THR A 890 16.43 15.87 -25.53
N LYS A 891 17.49 15.10 -25.80
CA LYS A 891 18.84 15.65 -26.03
C LYS A 891 18.86 16.59 -27.24
N LEU A 892 18.19 16.22 -28.33
CA LEU A 892 18.09 17.07 -29.52
C LEU A 892 17.32 18.36 -29.24
N GLN A 893 16.25 18.33 -28.44
CA GLN A 893 15.51 19.53 -28.03
C GLN A 893 16.33 20.47 -27.14
N ILE A 894 17.17 19.95 -26.25
CA ILE A 894 18.09 20.76 -25.44
C ILE A 894 19.13 21.44 -26.34
N ASN A 895 19.73 20.68 -27.27
CA ASN A 895 20.69 21.24 -28.22
C ASN A 895 20.06 22.28 -29.15
N ILE A 896 18.82 22.07 -29.60
CA ILE A 896 18.09 23.06 -30.40
C ILE A 896 17.90 24.35 -29.60
N ARG A 897 17.52 24.28 -28.31
CA ARG A 897 17.39 25.47 -27.45
C ARG A 897 18.71 26.20 -27.26
N GLN A 898 19.81 25.48 -27.04
CA GLN A 898 21.15 26.10 -26.93
C GLN A 898 21.60 26.77 -28.24
N LEU A 899 21.30 26.15 -29.38
CA LEU A 899 21.63 26.73 -30.69
C LEU A 899 20.76 27.95 -31.01
N ILE A 900 19.48 27.97 -30.61
CA ILE A 900 18.62 29.14 -30.76
C ILE A 900 19.18 30.30 -29.92
N ALA A 901 19.50 30.07 -28.64
CA ALA A 901 20.11 31.10 -27.79
C ALA A 901 21.43 31.64 -28.37
N ARG A 902 22.27 30.76 -28.95
CA ARG A 902 23.52 31.19 -29.59
C ARG A 902 23.28 32.00 -30.87
N ILE A 903 22.22 31.71 -31.62
CA ILE A 903 21.82 32.51 -32.79
C ILE A 903 21.35 33.89 -32.34
N GLU A 904 20.54 33.96 -31.28
CA GLU A 904 20.08 35.23 -30.70
C GLU A 904 21.26 36.11 -30.24
N ASP A 905 22.24 35.52 -29.53
CA ASP A 905 23.48 36.24 -29.14
C ASP A 905 24.24 36.79 -30.36
N LEU A 906 24.39 35.98 -31.41
CA LEU A 906 25.10 36.37 -32.63
C LEU A 906 24.34 37.42 -33.45
N GLU A 907 23.00 37.38 -33.44
CA GLU A 907 22.15 38.40 -34.06
C GLU A 907 22.27 39.73 -33.29
N GLU A 908 22.36 39.71 -31.96
CA GLU A 908 22.60 40.91 -31.15
C GLU A 908 24.00 41.49 -31.36
N GLU A 909 25.05 40.64 -31.43
CA GLU A 909 26.41 41.06 -31.78
C GLU A 909 26.45 41.71 -33.18
N LEU A 910 25.78 41.11 -34.17
CA LEU A 910 25.70 41.62 -35.53
C LEU A 910 24.98 42.98 -35.58
N GLU A 911 23.84 43.12 -34.88
CA GLU A 911 23.14 44.40 -34.79
C GLU A 911 24.01 45.49 -34.15
N ASN A 912 24.75 45.16 -33.10
CA ASN A 912 25.66 46.08 -32.44
C ASN A 912 26.80 46.52 -33.38
N GLU A 913 27.37 45.59 -34.14
CA GLU A 913 28.38 45.90 -35.15
C GLU A 913 27.82 46.78 -36.27
N GLN A 914 26.60 46.50 -36.76
CA GLN A 914 25.91 47.32 -37.75
C GLN A 914 25.66 48.74 -37.26
N ARG A 915 25.23 48.91 -35.99
CA ARG A 915 25.04 50.22 -35.36
C ARG A 915 26.37 50.97 -35.24
N SER A 916 27.45 50.28 -34.87
CA SER A 916 28.79 50.86 -34.80
C SER A 916 29.29 51.33 -36.16
N LYS A 917 29.11 50.50 -37.20
CA LYS A 917 29.45 50.85 -38.58
C LYS A 917 28.66 52.06 -39.08
N ASN A 918 27.35 52.10 -38.85
CA ASN A 918 26.51 53.24 -39.24
C ASN A 918 26.91 54.54 -38.52
N ARG A 919 27.34 54.46 -37.26
CA ARG A 919 27.90 55.62 -36.53
C ARG A 919 29.21 56.10 -37.16
N ALA A 920 30.12 55.18 -37.49
CA ALA A 920 31.38 55.51 -38.15
C ALA A 920 31.17 56.12 -39.54
N GLU A 921 30.22 55.59 -40.33
CA GLU A 921 29.85 56.17 -41.64
C GLU A 921 29.25 57.57 -41.52
N ARG A 922 28.43 57.83 -40.50
CA ARG A 922 27.92 59.19 -40.22
C ARG A 922 29.03 60.15 -39.85
N GLN A 923 29.92 59.79 -38.93
CA GLN A 923 31.06 60.63 -38.55
C GLN A 923 31.98 60.93 -39.73
N ARG A 924 32.20 59.94 -40.60
CA ARG A 924 32.97 60.14 -41.85
C ARG A 924 32.27 61.09 -42.81
N SER A 925 30.94 61.00 -42.94
CA SER A 925 30.15 61.92 -43.78
C SER A 925 30.18 63.35 -43.24
N GLU A 926 30.04 63.52 -41.92
CA GLU A 926 30.14 64.82 -41.24
C GLU A 926 31.54 65.43 -41.43
N ALA A 927 32.60 64.66 -41.21
CA ALA A 927 33.97 65.10 -41.44
C ALA A 927 34.23 65.46 -42.92
N GLN A 928 33.65 64.73 -43.87
CA GLN A 928 33.76 65.06 -45.29
C GLN A 928 33.06 66.39 -45.61
N ASN A 929 31.86 66.62 -45.06
CA ASN A 929 31.14 67.89 -45.25
C ASN A 929 31.88 69.07 -44.62
N GLU A 930 32.52 68.89 -43.45
CA GLU A 930 33.38 69.91 -42.85
C GLU A 930 34.60 70.22 -43.73
N LEU A 931 35.20 69.18 -44.32
CA LEU A 931 36.35 69.32 -45.22
C LEU A 931 35.97 70.06 -46.50
N ASP A 932 34.80 69.77 -47.07
CA ASP A 932 34.26 70.45 -48.24
C ASP A 932 33.94 71.92 -47.93
N SER A 933 33.35 72.21 -46.76
CA SER A 933 33.09 73.57 -46.28
C SER A 933 34.38 74.38 -46.06
N LEU A 934 35.40 73.78 -45.46
CA LEU A 934 36.71 74.40 -45.32
C LEU A 934 37.37 74.66 -46.69
N HIS A 935 37.20 73.76 -47.66
CA HIS A 935 37.65 73.96 -49.03
C HIS A 935 36.96 75.17 -49.68
N GLU A 936 35.66 75.32 -49.49
CA GLU A 936 34.89 76.45 -50.02
C GLU A 936 35.36 77.78 -49.38
N GLN A 937 35.58 77.80 -48.06
CA GLN A 937 36.14 78.97 -47.35
C GLN A 937 37.55 79.33 -47.82
N ILE A 938 38.41 78.33 -48.05
CA ILE A 938 39.76 78.56 -48.62
C ILE A 938 39.64 79.14 -50.03
N THR A 939 38.68 78.67 -50.82
CA THR A 939 38.46 79.15 -52.18
C THR A 939 37.96 80.60 -52.18
N GLU A 940 37.04 80.95 -51.29
CA GLU A 940 36.61 82.35 -51.08
C GLU A 940 37.75 83.24 -50.56
N ALA A 941 38.53 82.78 -49.58
CA ALA A 941 39.66 83.53 -49.06
C ALA A 941 40.73 83.76 -50.13
N ASN A 942 41.01 82.76 -50.98
CA ASN A 942 41.89 82.91 -52.13
C ASN A 942 41.32 83.89 -53.17
N GLY A 943 40.00 83.90 -53.38
CA GLY A 943 39.31 84.89 -54.21
C GLY A 943 39.48 86.32 -53.69
N GLN A 944 39.29 86.52 -52.38
CA GLN A 944 39.50 87.81 -51.71
C GLN A 944 40.96 88.26 -51.76
N LEU A 945 41.91 87.33 -51.53
CA LEU A 945 43.34 87.60 -51.64
C LEU A 945 43.73 88.03 -53.05
N ASN A 946 43.22 87.35 -54.08
CA ASN A 946 43.45 87.71 -55.47
C ASN A 946 42.88 89.10 -55.81
N ALA A 947 41.69 89.44 -55.30
CA ALA A 947 41.12 90.78 -55.43
C ALA A 947 42.01 91.84 -54.76
N GLN A 948 42.56 91.55 -53.59
CA GLN A 948 43.44 92.45 -52.86
C GLN A 948 44.82 92.62 -53.53
N ILE A 949 45.36 91.55 -54.12
CA ILE A 949 46.56 91.62 -54.98
C ILE A 949 46.29 92.50 -56.20
N HIS A 950 45.12 92.38 -56.83
CA HIS A 950 44.73 93.24 -57.94
C HIS A 950 44.61 94.71 -57.53
N LEU A 951 44.01 94.98 -56.37
CA LEU A 951 43.88 96.33 -55.82
C LEU A 951 45.25 96.94 -55.49
N ASN A 952 46.17 96.15 -54.93
CA ASN A 952 47.53 96.58 -54.65
C ASN A 952 48.32 96.85 -55.93
N LYS A 953 48.18 96.01 -56.97
CA LYS A 953 48.76 96.28 -58.29
C LYS A 953 48.22 97.59 -58.89
N ALA A 954 46.92 97.85 -58.78
CA ALA A 954 46.32 99.11 -59.24
C ALA A 954 46.87 100.32 -58.49
N ARG A 955 46.98 100.24 -57.16
CA ARG A 955 47.63 101.29 -56.34
C ARG A 955 49.10 101.47 -56.70
N GLN A 956 49.81 100.40 -56.99
CA GLN A 956 51.21 100.46 -57.39
C GLN A 956 51.34 101.12 -58.77
N GLN A 957 50.43 100.84 -59.70
CA GLN A 957 50.32 101.53 -60.98
C GLN A 957 50.07 103.04 -60.78
N GLU A 958 49.12 103.42 -59.92
CA GLU A 958 48.86 104.83 -59.54
C GLU A 958 50.09 105.51 -58.95
N VAL A 959 50.82 104.86 -58.05
CA VAL A 959 52.07 105.39 -57.47
C VAL A 959 53.15 105.56 -58.55
N THR A 960 53.20 104.65 -59.52
CA THR A 960 54.14 104.73 -60.64
C THR A 960 53.78 105.88 -61.59
N ASP A 961 52.49 106.09 -61.84
CA ASP A 961 51.99 107.19 -62.66
C ASP A 961 52.17 108.55 -61.96
N LEU A 962 51.97 108.61 -60.63
CA LEU A 962 52.30 109.77 -59.80
C LEU A 962 53.81 110.04 -59.78
N HIS A 963 54.66 109.00 -59.74
CA HIS A 963 56.12 109.15 -59.89
C HIS A 963 56.49 109.71 -61.27
N ARG A 964 55.86 109.24 -62.35
CA ARG A 964 56.04 109.82 -63.70
C ARG A 964 55.57 111.26 -63.78
N GLU A 965 54.48 111.63 -63.09
CA GLU A 965 54.06 113.03 -63.00
C GLU A 965 55.05 113.89 -62.20
N LEU A 966 55.66 113.34 -61.15
CA LEU A 966 56.71 113.97 -60.36
C LEU A 966 58.00 114.15 -61.17
N GLU A 967 58.41 113.16 -61.96
CA GLU A 967 59.52 113.27 -62.92
C GLU A 967 59.22 114.31 -64.02
N LYS A 968 57.99 114.34 -64.56
CA LYS A 968 57.57 115.39 -65.51
C LYS A 968 57.57 116.79 -64.88
N ARG A 969 57.26 116.91 -63.58
CA ARG A 969 57.39 118.17 -62.83
C ARG A 969 58.84 118.54 -62.55
N ASN A 970 59.72 117.58 -62.28
CA ASN A 970 61.16 117.81 -62.08
C ASN A 970 61.90 118.16 -63.38
N ILE A 971 61.50 117.61 -64.53
CA ILE A 971 62.06 117.98 -65.85
C ILE A 971 61.67 119.42 -66.25
N LYS A 972 60.55 119.96 -65.72
CA LYS A 972 60.20 121.38 -65.86
C LYS A 972 60.96 122.32 -64.92
N SER A 973 61.81 121.80 -64.03
CA SER A 973 62.61 122.60 -63.07
C SER A 973 64.10 122.72 -63.40
N CYS A 974 64.56 122.13 -64.51
CA CYS A 974 65.88 122.37 -65.11
C CYS A 974 65.70 122.97 -66.52
N SER A 975 65.15 124.18 -66.55
CA SER A 975 65.54 125.25 -67.47
C SER A 975 66.15 126.37 -66.65
#